data_AF-A0A5P9F554-F1
#
_entry.id   AF-A0A5P9F554-F1
#
_cell.length_a   1.000
_cell.length_b   1.000
_cell.length_c   1.000
_cell.angle_alpha   90.00
_cell.angle_beta   90.00
_cell.angle_gamma   90.00
#
_symmetry.space_group_name_H-M   'P 1'
#
loop_
_entity.id
_entity.type
_entity.pdbx_description
1 polymer ?
#
loop_
_entity_poly.entity_id
_entity_poly.type
_entity_poly.pdbx_seq_one_letter_code
_entity_poly.pdbx_strand_id
1 'polypeptide(L)'
;MSQASDAMELREEDIAKHVSVAQALLEGFDHAPRIGKPTDESAQPERSPGIGTRRRFRSTTPGLATRRTTPSGAVQLLARIEGADEGDTLITPLQATVMHALRRATAIALAVAENVAEQSGLGDLKRANLEGSLPAARKSEFSELLAAEALVTLYVFGNATAYLLSSHLSETTVEVGDVDEVLTDNGQTALHGALWELDQDIAAHAQDDARLVATVSAFAEALMEKVALRAQTAPRLEAFRGASWRVEADDFTVAGFSPASRAKSTKLTMTFKKPNEVVGNHIAKYQAMKLAKMLMAYDFDRRLNPFAELGGFIFTFMGDGAPGTGKTTLIQMMAGLISEYCGNADYPFRYQNLSTDNIDSYQGKSGQNAKAFINTIIDPGVIGFGTIDDIDQLAGKRGDRQSSAGQLEITAVLMESFAGANTVVRGNCTFGMFSNYPENVDDALRQRAGARFLVDGPQTREDYVDILYLLMGKNHDIPLGDHNVFEAQAIKKAVAASFDAHSRPHEAGLLRVYDAVRGEIGELDTINKLGTYLKGIQEADARFTGRAIKNITDAVKVRAMDFELPDEWMENPDLFLFKGYDEKKAMIEDMRQPITVEMVVQEINRYADSEFRYADKSDEVAIENAVREMGRMEEAKKRYLGGRT
;
A
#
# COMPACT_ATOMS: atom_id res chain seq x y z
N MET A 1 19.69 -2.45 -18.20
CA MET A 1 19.59 -3.93 -18.30
C MET A 1 20.11 -4.51 -17.00
N SER A 2 19.27 -4.57 -15.97
CA SER A 2 19.64 -5.14 -14.67
C SER A 2 19.46 -6.66 -14.72
N GLN A 3 20.45 -7.40 -14.22
CA GLN A 3 20.42 -8.85 -14.17
C GLN A 3 19.49 -9.32 -13.04
N ALA A 4 18.36 -9.93 -13.41
CA ALA A 4 17.52 -10.72 -12.50
C ALA A 4 18.26 -12.03 -12.17
N SER A 5 19.14 -12.01 -11.17
CA SER A 5 20.12 -13.08 -10.96
C SER A 5 19.60 -14.36 -10.28
N ASP A 6 18.33 -14.41 -9.83
CA ASP A 6 17.75 -15.58 -9.14
C ASP A 6 16.47 -16.17 -9.79
N ALA A 7 15.99 -15.63 -10.92
CA ALA A 7 14.82 -16.17 -11.61
C ALA A 7 15.23 -17.19 -12.69
N MET A 8 14.66 -18.40 -12.64
CA MET A 8 14.81 -19.38 -13.71
C MET A 8 14.09 -18.86 -14.96
N GLU A 9 14.75 -18.89 -16.11
CA GLU A 9 14.09 -18.60 -17.38
C GLU A 9 13.06 -19.70 -17.69
N LEU A 10 11.80 -19.31 -17.92
CA LEU A 10 10.77 -20.17 -18.50
C LEU A 10 10.81 -19.97 -20.01
N ARG A 11 11.51 -20.88 -20.71
CA ARG A 11 11.78 -20.75 -22.13
C ARG A 11 10.49 -20.80 -22.94
N GLU A 12 10.47 -20.05 -24.04
CA GLU A 12 9.34 -20.07 -24.98
C GLU A 12 9.04 -21.46 -25.54
N GLU A 13 10.07 -22.29 -25.71
CA GLU A 13 9.92 -23.68 -26.16
C GLU A 13 9.09 -24.52 -25.17
N ASP A 14 9.22 -24.26 -23.87
CA ASP A 14 8.48 -24.99 -22.83
C ASP A 14 7.03 -24.53 -22.78
N ILE A 15 6.76 -23.24 -22.97
CA ILE A 15 5.40 -22.71 -23.08
C ILE A 15 4.73 -23.20 -24.36
N ALA A 16 5.46 -23.23 -25.49
CA ALA A 16 4.95 -23.63 -26.80
C ALA A 16 4.39 -25.07 -26.83
N LYS A 17 4.97 -25.99 -26.05
CA LYS A 17 4.48 -27.38 -25.90
C LYS A 17 3.02 -27.45 -25.43
N HIS A 18 2.60 -26.46 -24.63
CA HIS A 18 1.28 -26.43 -24.01
C HIS A 18 0.25 -25.61 -24.79
N VAL A 19 0.65 -24.87 -25.83
CA VAL A 19 -0.25 -23.99 -26.59
C VAL A 19 -1.39 -24.75 -27.25
N SER A 20 -1.14 -25.93 -27.82
CA SER A 20 -2.20 -26.73 -28.44
C SER A 20 -3.21 -27.27 -27.42
N VAL A 21 -2.74 -27.62 -26.22
CA VAL A 21 -3.60 -28.07 -25.12
C VAL A 21 -4.43 -26.90 -24.57
N ALA A 22 -3.80 -25.75 -24.37
CA ALA A 22 -4.48 -24.52 -23.98
C ALA A 22 -5.55 -24.10 -25.00
N GLN A 23 -5.25 -24.18 -26.30
CA GLN A 23 -6.21 -23.91 -27.36
C GLN A 23 -7.42 -24.85 -27.28
N ALA A 24 -7.19 -26.17 -27.18
CA ALA A 24 -8.27 -27.16 -27.10
C ALA A 24 -9.15 -26.96 -25.86
N LEU A 25 -8.57 -26.58 -24.72
CA LEU A 25 -9.30 -26.26 -23.49
C LEU A 25 -10.19 -25.02 -23.63
N LEU A 26 -9.79 -24.03 -24.41
CA LEU A 26 -10.61 -22.83 -24.63
C LEU A 26 -11.65 -23.00 -25.74
N GLU A 27 -11.39 -23.88 -26.72
CA GLU A 27 -12.32 -24.24 -27.78
C GLU A 27 -13.50 -25.06 -27.29
N GLY A 28 -13.26 -26.06 -26.44
CA GLY A 28 -14.34 -26.90 -25.95
C GLY A 28 -13.93 -28.02 -25.01
N PHE A 29 -14.58 -28.10 -23.84
CA PHE A 29 -14.47 -29.25 -22.95
C PHE A 29 -15.76 -29.54 -22.18
N ASP A 30 -15.82 -30.74 -21.61
CA ASP A 30 -16.92 -31.19 -20.77
C ASP A 30 -16.52 -31.07 -19.30
N HIS A 31 -17.29 -30.28 -18.55
CA HIS A 31 -17.19 -30.22 -17.10
C HIS A 31 -18.57 -30.33 -16.47
N ALA A 32 -18.63 -31.02 -15.34
CA ALA A 32 -19.82 -31.10 -14.50
C ALA A 32 -19.45 -30.47 -13.16
N PRO A 33 -20.06 -29.32 -12.79
CA PRO A 33 -19.66 -28.60 -11.58
C PRO A 33 -19.91 -29.46 -10.34
N ARG A 34 -18.93 -29.47 -9.45
CA ARG A 34 -18.93 -30.28 -8.21
C ARG A 34 -19.26 -29.43 -6.99
N ILE A 35 -18.89 -28.16 -7.00
CA ILE A 35 -19.05 -27.20 -5.90
C ILE A 35 -19.95 -26.05 -6.37
N GLY A 36 -19.60 -25.41 -7.49
CA GLY A 36 -20.31 -24.28 -8.08
C GLY A 36 -21.72 -24.65 -8.56
N LYS A 37 -22.56 -23.63 -8.73
CA LYS A 37 -23.91 -23.76 -9.28
C LYS A 37 -23.99 -23.03 -10.61
N PRO A 38 -24.52 -23.64 -11.68
CA PRO A 38 -24.69 -22.95 -12.96
C PRO A 38 -25.63 -21.74 -12.77
N THR A 39 -25.23 -20.61 -13.35
CA THR A 39 -25.92 -19.33 -13.20
C THR A 39 -27.16 -19.24 -14.11
N ASP A 40 -27.22 -20.08 -15.17
CA ASP A 40 -28.35 -20.16 -16.09
C ASP A 40 -28.73 -21.61 -16.47
N GLU A 41 -29.99 -21.98 -16.21
CA GLU A 41 -30.71 -22.98 -17.03
C GLU A 41 -31.23 -22.27 -18.29
N SER A 42 -30.34 -21.80 -19.16
CA SER A 42 -30.77 -21.42 -20.51
C SER A 42 -31.15 -22.71 -21.24
N ALA A 43 -32.46 -22.98 -21.26
CA ALA A 43 -33.04 -24.06 -22.03
C ALA A 43 -32.63 -23.87 -23.49
N GLN A 44 -31.63 -24.62 -23.95
CA GLN A 44 -31.33 -24.71 -25.37
C GLN A 44 -32.63 -25.10 -26.09
N PRO A 45 -33.07 -24.37 -27.12
CA PRO A 45 -34.23 -24.78 -27.89
C PRO A 45 -34.00 -26.20 -28.40
N GLU A 46 -34.94 -27.11 -28.12
CA GLU A 46 -34.86 -28.49 -28.61
C GLU A 46 -34.54 -28.45 -30.10
N ARG A 47 -33.46 -29.12 -30.54
CA ARG A 47 -33.06 -29.19 -31.96
C ARG A 47 -34.15 -29.80 -32.86
N SER A 48 -35.23 -30.34 -32.30
CA SER A 48 -36.39 -30.88 -33.01
C SER A 48 -37.66 -30.82 -32.13
N PRO A 49 -38.38 -29.69 -32.10
CA PRO A 49 -39.62 -29.56 -31.34
C PRO A 49 -40.71 -30.40 -32.03
N GLY A 50 -40.92 -31.62 -31.54
CA GLY A 50 -41.91 -32.54 -32.13
C GLY A 50 -41.65 -34.03 -31.91
N ILE A 51 -40.46 -34.44 -31.46
CA ILE A 51 -40.19 -35.82 -31.04
C ILE A 51 -40.27 -35.88 -29.53
N GLY A 52 -41.33 -36.49 -29.00
CA GLY A 52 -41.52 -36.62 -27.56
C GLY A 52 -40.36 -37.37 -26.89
N THR A 53 -39.51 -36.65 -26.16
CA THR A 53 -38.40 -37.19 -25.35
C THR A 53 -38.92 -37.81 -24.05
N ARG A 54 -39.88 -38.74 -24.14
CA ARG A 54 -40.29 -39.53 -22.96
C ARG A 54 -39.19 -40.54 -22.61
N ARG A 55 -38.47 -40.27 -21.51
CA ARG A 55 -37.52 -41.21 -20.87
C ARG A 55 -38.20 -42.56 -20.63
N ARG A 56 -37.75 -43.62 -21.31
CA ARG A 56 -38.30 -44.98 -21.15
C ARG A 56 -37.38 -46.00 -20.49
N PHE A 57 -36.23 -45.62 -19.95
CA PHE A 57 -35.39 -46.55 -19.21
C PHE A 57 -35.00 -45.99 -17.84
N ARG A 58 -35.65 -46.51 -16.80
CA ARG A 58 -35.17 -46.41 -15.41
C ARG A 58 -34.12 -47.51 -15.25
N SER A 59 -32.85 -47.15 -15.05
CA SER A 59 -31.79 -48.12 -14.76
C SER A 59 -32.14 -48.84 -13.45
N THR A 60 -32.22 -50.17 -13.50
CA THR A 60 -32.54 -51.03 -12.34
C THR A 60 -31.29 -51.47 -11.57
N THR A 61 -30.12 -50.89 -11.84
CA THR A 61 -28.88 -51.22 -11.12
C THR A 61 -28.67 -50.24 -9.96
N PRO A 62 -28.71 -50.69 -8.69
CA PRO A 62 -28.39 -49.85 -7.54
C PRO A 62 -26.94 -49.33 -7.67
N GLY A 63 -26.74 -48.01 -7.58
CA GLY A 63 -25.41 -47.37 -7.60
C GLY A 63 -25.02 -46.63 -8.88
N LEU A 64 -25.81 -46.72 -9.96
CA LEU A 64 -25.56 -46.01 -11.23
C LEU A 64 -26.48 -44.79 -11.47
N ALA A 65 -27.28 -44.40 -10.48
CA ALA A 65 -28.32 -43.38 -10.61
C ALA A 65 -27.83 -41.91 -10.51
N THR A 66 -26.53 -41.64 -10.49
CA THR A 66 -26.00 -40.29 -10.18
C THR A 66 -24.85 -39.81 -11.08
N ARG A 67 -24.69 -40.35 -12.30
CA ARG A 67 -23.82 -39.66 -13.28
C ARG A 67 -24.61 -38.54 -13.95
N ARG A 68 -24.40 -37.30 -13.52
CA ARG A 68 -24.81 -36.10 -14.27
C ARG A 68 -24.13 -36.16 -15.64
N THR A 69 -24.90 -36.23 -16.71
CA THR A 69 -24.39 -36.21 -18.08
C THR A 69 -24.50 -34.79 -18.61
N THR A 70 -23.38 -34.08 -18.75
CA THR A 70 -23.30 -32.82 -19.48
C THR A 70 -23.28 -33.13 -20.99
N PRO A 71 -23.97 -32.37 -21.86
CA PRO A 71 -23.80 -32.49 -23.30
C PRO A 71 -22.33 -32.25 -23.71
N SER A 72 -21.87 -32.94 -24.76
CA SER A 72 -20.52 -32.78 -25.30
C SER A 72 -20.28 -31.37 -25.84
N GLY A 73 -19.22 -30.70 -25.38
CA GLY A 73 -18.86 -29.32 -25.72
C GLY A 73 -19.61 -28.26 -24.90
N ALA A 74 -19.88 -28.51 -23.61
CA ALA A 74 -20.70 -27.61 -22.79
C ALA A 74 -20.04 -26.29 -22.41
N VAL A 75 -18.70 -26.24 -22.35
CA VAL A 75 -17.95 -25.02 -22.07
C VAL A 75 -17.16 -24.65 -23.32
N GLN A 76 -17.34 -23.44 -23.85
CA GLN A 76 -16.69 -22.95 -25.07
C GLN A 76 -16.30 -21.48 -24.88
N LEU A 77 -15.20 -21.22 -24.18
CA LEU A 77 -14.80 -19.84 -23.82
C LEU A 77 -14.56 -18.97 -25.04
N LEU A 78 -13.92 -19.49 -26.09
CA LEU A 78 -13.66 -18.69 -27.30
C LEU A 78 -14.97 -18.26 -27.96
N ALA A 79 -15.94 -19.18 -28.09
CA ALA A 79 -17.26 -18.87 -28.64
C ALA A 79 -18.04 -17.90 -27.74
N ARG A 80 -17.86 -18.00 -26.42
CA ARG A 80 -18.49 -17.06 -25.47
C ARG A 80 -17.92 -15.66 -25.55
N ILE A 81 -16.60 -15.53 -25.69
CA ILE A 81 -15.92 -14.24 -25.84
C ILE A 81 -16.30 -13.60 -27.17
N GLU A 82 -16.40 -14.38 -28.25
CA GLU A 82 -16.87 -13.91 -29.56
C GLU A 82 -18.33 -13.45 -29.52
N GLY A 83 -19.19 -14.07 -28.70
CA GLY A 83 -20.60 -13.70 -28.55
C GLY A 83 -20.90 -12.72 -27.42
N ALA A 84 -19.90 -12.03 -26.86
CA ALA A 84 -20.07 -11.15 -25.70
C ALA A 84 -20.74 -9.81 -26.05
N ASP A 85 -20.66 -9.35 -27.30
CA ASP A 85 -21.31 -8.13 -27.77
C ASP A 85 -22.52 -8.42 -28.67
N GLU A 86 -23.62 -7.68 -28.48
CA GLU A 86 -24.88 -7.90 -29.23
C GLU A 86 -24.83 -7.36 -30.69
N GLY A 87 -23.68 -6.89 -31.19
CA GLY A 87 -23.63 -5.92 -32.28
C GLY A 87 -22.76 -6.23 -33.51
N ASP A 88 -21.67 -7.00 -33.40
CA ASP A 88 -20.73 -7.20 -34.52
C ASP A 88 -20.58 -8.69 -34.90
N THR A 89 -20.38 -8.96 -36.19
CA THR A 89 -20.15 -10.34 -36.71
C THR A 89 -18.66 -10.68 -36.70
N LEU A 90 -17.79 -9.73 -36.34
CA LEU A 90 -16.34 -9.88 -36.33
C LEU A 90 -15.79 -9.72 -34.91
N ILE A 91 -14.79 -10.54 -34.59
CA ILE A 91 -14.07 -10.48 -33.32
C ILE A 91 -13.38 -9.12 -33.18
N THR A 92 -13.65 -8.43 -32.07
CA THR A 92 -13.03 -7.13 -31.78
C THR A 92 -11.56 -7.27 -31.37
N PRO A 93 -10.74 -6.20 -31.48
CA PRO A 93 -9.36 -6.24 -31.00
C PRO A 93 -9.23 -6.60 -29.51
N LEU A 94 -10.18 -6.17 -28.66
CA LEU A 94 -10.17 -6.48 -27.23
C LEU A 94 -10.58 -7.94 -26.97
N GLN A 95 -11.61 -8.45 -27.66
CA GLN A 95 -11.96 -9.87 -27.61
C GLN A 95 -10.78 -10.76 -28.03
N ALA A 96 -10.12 -10.44 -29.16
CA ALA A 96 -8.93 -11.15 -29.62
C ALA A 96 -7.78 -11.10 -28.59
N THR A 97 -7.59 -9.96 -27.93
CA THR A 97 -6.60 -9.80 -26.86
C THR A 97 -6.92 -10.70 -25.66
N VAL A 98 -8.19 -10.75 -25.23
CA VAL A 98 -8.63 -11.63 -24.14
C VAL A 98 -8.44 -13.10 -24.50
N MET A 99 -8.83 -13.52 -25.70
CA MET A 99 -8.61 -14.89 -26.19
C MET A 99 -7.11 -15.26 -26.19
N HIS A 100 -6.26 -14.35 -26.67
CA HIS A 100 -4.82 -14.57 -26.69
C HIS A 100 -4.24 -14.66 -25.27
N ALA A 101 -4.65 -13.75 -24.38
CA ALA A 101 -4.20 -13.71 -22.99
C ALA A 101 -4.58 -14.98 -22.23
N LEU A 102 -5.83 -15.46 -22.35
CA LEU A 102 -6.27 -16.69 -21.70
C LEU A 102 -5.51 -17.92 -22.21
N ARG A 103 -5.28 -18.00 -23.53
CA ARG A 103 -4.50 -19.10 -24.13
C ARG A 103 -3.06 -19.08 -23.62
N ARG A 104 -2.43 -17.90 -23.61
CA ARG A 104 -1.06 -17.71 -23.15
C ARG A 104 -0.92 -18.00 -21.66
N ALA A 105 -1.84 -17.50 -20.83
CA ALA A 105 -1.86 -17.74 -19.39
C ALA A 105 -2.04 -19.23 -19.06
N THR A 106 -2.91 -19.94 -19.79
CA THR A 106 -3.08 -21.39 -19.62
C THR A 106 -1.82 -22.15 -19.98
N ALA A 107 -1.15 -21.79 -21.09
CA ALA A 107 0.10 -22.42 -21.49
C ALA A 107 1.24 -22.17 -20.47
N ILE A 108 1.35 -20.94 -19.95
CA ILE A 108 2.32 -20.59 -18.90
C ILE A 108 2.04 -21.39 -17.61
N ALA A 109 0.77 -21.48 -17.21
CA ALA A 109 0.38 -22.24 -16.02
C ALA A 109 0.76 -23.73 -16.13
N LEU A 110 0.52 -24.34 -17.28
CA LEU A 110 0.89 -25.74 -17.54
C LEU A 110 2.41 -25.93 -17.56
N ALA A 111 3.18 -25.02 -18.15
CA ALA A 111 4.64 -25.09 -18.18
C ALA A 111 5.26 -24.96 -16.78
N VAL A 112 4.75 -24.04 -15.94
CA VAL A 112 5.21 -23.90 -14.55
C VAL A 112 4.81 -25.12 -13.72
N ALA A 113 3.59 -25.64 -13.90
CA ALA A 113 3.14 -26.85 -13.22
C ALA A 113 4.01 -28.07 -13.57
N GLU A 114 4.41 -28.21 -14.84
CA GLU A 114 5.34 -29.25 -15.28
C GLU A 114 6.70 -29.13 -14.58
N ASN A 115 7.30 -27.94 -14.55
CA ASN A 115 8.56 -27.70 -13.83
C ASN A 115 8.46 -28.03 -12.33
N VAL A 116 7.36 -27.64 -11.68
CA VAL A 116 7.12 -27.96 -10.26
C VAL A 116 6.92 -29.47 -10.07
N ALA A 117 6.24 -30.15 -10.99
CA ALA A 117 6.03 -31.60 -10.94
C ALA A 117 7.33 -32.40 -11.10
N GLU A 118 8.27 -31.90 -11.91
CA GLU A 118 9.60 -32.48 -12.04
C GLU A 118 10.43 -32.30 -10.76
N GLN A 119 10.48 -31.08 -10.21
CA GLN A 119 11.25 -30.78 -9.00
C GLN A 119 10.72 -31.50 -7.75
N SER A 120 9.41 -31.71 -7.67
CA SER A 120 8.76 -32.38 -6.53
C SER A 120 8.71 -33.91 -6.66
N GLY A 121 9.12 -34.48 -7.81
CA GLY A 121 9.02 -35.92 -8.09
C GLY A 121 7.61 -36.43 -8.39
N LEU A 122 6.63 -35.52 -8.55
CA LEU A 122 5.26 -35.85 -8.94
C LEU A 122 5.20 -36.48 -10.34
N GLY A 123 6.05 -36.05 -11.28
CA GLY A 123 6.08 -36.58 -12.64
C GLY A 123 6.29 -38.10 -12.69
N ASP A 124 7.21 -38.62 -11.87
CA ASP A 124 7.46 -40.06 -11.77
C ASP A 124 6.30 -40.81 -11.12
N LEU A 125 5.65 -40.20 -10.12
CA LEU A 125 4.47 -40.78 -9.47
C LEU A 125 3.26 -40.86 -10.42
N LYS A 126 3.07 -39.85 -11.28
CA LYS A 126 2.04 -39.87 -12.33
C LYS A 126 2.28 -41.02 -13.31
N ARG A 127 3.53 -41.21 -13.74
CA ARG A 127 3.93 -42.30 -14.65
C ARG A 127 3.68 -43.67 -14.01
N ALA A 128 4.12 -43.86 -12.76
CA ALA A 128 3.87 -45.09 -12.00
C ALA A 128 2.38 -45.37 -11.77
N ASN A 129 1.56 -44.34 -11.56
CA ASN A 129 0.12 -44.48 -11.43
C ASN A 129 -0.55 -44.93 -12.74
N LEU A 130 -0.12 -44.38 -13.88
CA LEU A 130 -0.60 -44.78 -15.21
C LEU A 130 -0.23 -46.23 -15.55
N GLU A 131 0.95 -46.68 -15.12
CA GLU A 131 1.44 -48.06 -15.28
C GLU A 131 0.85 -49.05 -14.27
N GLY A 132 0.07 -48.57 -13.28
CA GLY A 132 -0.48 -49.39 -12.20
C GLY A 132 0.56 -49.86 -11.17
N SER A 133 1.76 -49.28 -11.18
CA SER A 133 2.91 -49.64 -10.33
C SER A 133 3.08 -48.72 -9.11
N LEU A 134 2.18 -47.77 -8.88
CA LEU A 134 2.24 -46.83 -7.75
C LEU A 134 2.25 -47.56 -6.39
N PRO A 135 3.32 -47.42 -5.58
CA PRO A 135 3.41 -48.08 -4.28
C PRO A 135 2.31 -47.61 -3.32
N ALA A 136 1.68 -48.54 -2.61
CA ALA A 136 0.59 -48.23 -1.67
C ALA A 136 0.98 -47.21 -0.59
N ALA A 137 2.24 -47.25 -0.12
CA ALA A 137 2.78 -46.32 0.88
C ALA A 137 2.90 -44.87 0.37
N ARG A 138 2.95 -44.64 -0.95
CA ARG A 138 3.11 -43.31 -1.56
C ARG A 138 1.79 -42.71 -2.06
N LYS A 139 0.65 -43.35 -1.83
CA LYS A 139 -0.66 -42.85 -2.27
C LYS A 139 -1.05 -41.51 -1.62
N SER A 140 -0.74 -41.32 -0.32
CA SER A 140 -1.00 -40.05 0.38
C SER A 140 -0.15 -38.93 -0.20
N GLU A 141 1.16 -39.18 -0.34
CA GLU A 141 2.13 -38.26 -0.96
C GLU A 141 1.69 -37.86 -2.38
N PHE A 142 1.26 -38.83 -3.19
CA PHE A 142 0.76 -38.58 -4.54
C PHE A 142 -0.47 -37.67 -4.53
N SER A 143 -1.43 -37.91 -3.63
CA SER A 143 -2.64 -37.07 -3.51
C SER A 143 -2.30 -35.65 -3.05
N GLU A 144 -1.37 -35.49 -2.11
CA GLU A 144 -0.92 -34.17 -1.64
C GLU A 144 -0.21 -33.39 -2.75
N LEU A 145 0.65 -34.06 -3.53
CA LEU A 145 1.36 -33.46 -4.65
C LEU A 145 0.42 -33.07 -5.81
N LEU A 146 -0.62 -33.87 -6.10
CA LEU A 146 -1.65 -33.49 -7.07
C LEU A 146 -2.45 -32.27 -6.63
N ALA A 147 -2.76 -32.15 -5.34
CA ALA A 147 -3.42 -30.97 -4.77
C ALA A 147 -2.51 -29.73 -4.82
N ALA A 148 -1.22 -29.90 -4.53
CA ALA A 148 -0.23 -28.83 -4.66
C ALA A 148 -0.11 -28.35 -6.12
N GLU A 149 0.00 -29.27 -7.09
CA GLU A 149 -0.01 -28.94 -8.51
C GLU A 149 -1.28 -28.19 -8.94
N ALA A 150 -2.45 -28.61 -8.45
CA ALA A 150 -3.70 -27.92 -8.74
C ALA A 150 -3.68 -26.46 -8.27
N LEU A 151 -3.23 -26.20 -7.05
CA LEU A 151 -3.12 -24.84 -6.51
C LEU A 151 -2.09 -24.00 -7.30
N VAL A 152 -0.95 -24.58 -7.66
CA VAL A 152 0.06 -23.91 -8.49
C VAL A 152 -0.53 -23.53 -9.85
N THR A 153 -1.16 -24.50 -10.53
CA THR A 153 -1.73 -24.30 -11.86
C THR A 153 -2.78 -23.18 -11.84
N LEU A 154 -3.69 -23.18 -10.88
CA LEU A 154 -4.73 -22.16 -10.75
C LEU A 154 -4.15 -20.78 -10.42
N TYR A 155 -3.18 -20.71 -9.51
CA TYR A 155 -2.58 -19.44 -9.14
C TYR A 155 -1.81 -18.81 -10.30
N VAL A 156 -0.99 -19.60 -11.00
CA VAL A 156 -0.23 -19.12 -12.16
C VAL A 156 -1.15 -18.71 -13.30
N PHE A 157 -2.24 -19.45 -13.54
CA PHE A 157 -3.26 -19.08 -14.52
C PHE A 157 -3.90 -17.72 -14.18
N GLY A 158 -4.35 -17.52 -12.94
CA GLY A 158 -4.93 -16.25 -12.50
C GLY A 158 -3.92 -15.10 -12.58
N ASN A 159 -2.70 -15.33 -12.12
CA ASN A 159 -1.63 -14.33 -12.12
C ASN A 159 -1.24 -13.91 -13.54
N ALA A 160 -1.00 -14.86 -14.44
CA ALA A 160 -0.69 -14.57 -15.83
C ALA A 160 -1.86 -13.87 -16.54
N THR A 161 -3.10 -14.28 -16.28
CA THR A 161 -4.29 -13.66 -16.87
C THR A 161 -4.42 -12.19 -16.44
N ALA A 162 -4.37 -11.93 -15.13
CA ALA A 162 -4.44 -10.58 -14.58
C ALA A 162 -3.27 -9.70 -15.08
N TYR A 163 -2.05 -10.25 -15.11
CA TYR A 163 -0.87 -9.54 -15.60
C TYR A 163 -1.00 -9.16 -17.09
N LEU A 164 -1.36 -10.11 -17.96
CA LEU A 164 -1.44 -9.90 -19.41
C LEU A 164 -2.56 -8.91 -19.79
N LEU A 165 -3.66 -8.89 -19.03
CA LEU A 165 -4.79 -7.98 -19.26
C LEU A 165 -4.66 -6.61 -18.58
N SER A 166 -3.69 -6.44 -17.68
CA SER A 166 -3.55 -5.21 -16.86
C SER A 166 -3.49 -3.90 -17.65
N SER A 167 -2.94 -3.89 -18.87
CA SER A 167 -2.86 -2.72 -19.76
C SER A 167 -4.14 -2.41 -20.54
N HIS A 168 -5.12 -3.31 -20.48
CA HIS A 168 -6.38 -3.21 -21.20
C HIS A 168 -7.58 -2.91 -20.27
N LEU A 169 -7.34 -2.84 -18.96
CA LEU A 169 -8.34 -2.41 -17.97
C LEU A 169 -8.72 -0.94 -18.16
N SER A 170 -10.01 -0.68 -18.35
CA SER A 170 -10.60 0.66 -18.33
C SER A 170 -11.00 1.08 -16.91
N GLU A 171 -11.75 2.18 -16.77
CA GLU A 171 -12.40 2.58 -15.52
C GLU A 171 -13.63 1.71 -15.17
N THR A 172 -14.06 0.84 -16.09
CA THR A 172 -15.18 -0.07 -15.88
C THR A 172 -14.80 -1.17 -14.91
N THR A 173 -15.58 -1.34 -13.84
CA THR A 173 -15.41 -2.42 -12.86
C THR A 173 -16.56 -3.41 -12.96
N VAL A 174 -16.25 -4.69 -12.73
CA VAL A 174 -17.23 -5.77 -12.66
C VAL A 174 -16.97 -6.55 -11.37
N GLU A 175 -18.03 -6.81 -10.61
CA GLU A 175 -17.96 -7.67 -9.43
C GLU A 175 -18.29 -9.10 -9.83
N VAL A 176 -17.25 -9.92 -9.88
CA VAL A 176 -17.36 -11.38 -9.95
C VAL A 176 -17.31 -11.87 -8.50
N GLY A 177 -18.29 -12.64 -8.05
CA GLY A 177 -18.36 -13.11 -6.66
C GLY A 177 -17.19 -14.05 -6.27
N ASP A 178 -17.36 -14.77 -5.16
CA ASP A 178 -16.36 -15.79 -4.77
C ASP A 178 -16.29 -16.93 -5.80
N VAL A 179 -15.07 -17.30 -6.23
CA VAL A 179 -14.84 -18.38 -7.22
C VAL A 179 -15.05 -19.77 -6.60
N ASP A 180 -16.21 -20.38 -6.73
CA ASP A 180 -16.60 -21.61 -6.01
C ASP A 180 -15.97 -22.92 -6.51
N GLU A 181 -15.79 -23.10 -7.82
CA GLU A 181 -15.36 -24.34 -8.47
C GLU A 181 -13.83 -24.53 -8.45
N VAL A 182 -13.19 -24.23 -7.31
CA VAL A 182 -11.77 -24.48 -7.08
C VAL A 182 -11.56 -25.96 -6.70
N LEU A 183 -11.16 -26.78 -7.67
CA LEU A 183 -10.89 -28.21 -7.50
C LEU A 183 -9.40 -28.48 -7.22
N THR A 184 -9.12 -29.53 -6.43
CA THR A 184 -7.76 -29.89 -5.99
C THR A 184 -7.37 -31.33 -6.30
N ASP A 185 -8.14 -32.01 -7.17
CA ASP A 185 -7.89 -33.40 -7.57
C ASP A 185 -6.59 -33.55 -8.39
N ASN A 186 -6.32 -32.61 -9.29
CA ASN A 186 -5.14 -32.50 -10.15
C ASN A 186 -5.21 -31.20 -10.96
N GLY A 187 -4.08 -30.77 -11.55
CA GLY A 187 -4.00 -29.52 -12.33
C GLY A 187 -5.02 -29.40 -13.47
N GLN A 188 -5.28 -30.47 -14.22
CA GLN A 188 -6.23 -30.44 -15.33
C GLN A 188 -7.68 -30.25 -14.86
N THR A 189 -8.08 -30.99 -13.84
CA THR A 189 -9.44 -30.90 -13.25
C THR A 189 -9.65 -29.54 -12.61
N ALA A 190 -8.60 -28.98 -12.00
CA ALA A 190 -8.61 -27.63 -11.45
C ALA A 190 -8.87 -26.58 -12.54
N LEU A 191 -8.14 -26.63 -13.66
CA LEU A 191 -8.37 -25.74 -14.80
C LEU A 191 -9.77 -25.89 -15.39
N HIS A 192 -10.29 -27.11 -15.53
CA HIS A 192 -11.66 -27.31 -16.01
C HIS A 192 -12.69 -26.61 -15.11
N GLY A 193 -12.52 -26.71 -13.79
CA GLY A 193 -13.40 -26.03 -12.83
C GLY A 193 -13.34 -24.51 -12.95
N ALA A 194 -12.13 -23.94 -12.94
CA ALA A 194 -11.94 -22.49 -13.05
C ALA A 194 -12.42 -21.93 -14.40
N LEU A 195 -12.12 -22.61 -15.51
CA LEU A 195 -12.57 -22.17 -16.83
C LEU A 195 -14.09 -22.31 -16.99
N TRP A 196 -14.71 -23.34 -16.42
CA TRP A 196 -16.17 -23.46 -16.39
C TRP A 196 -16.82 -22.29 -15.64
N GLU A 197 -16.25 -21.86 -14.52
CA GLU A 197 -16.80 -20.74 -13.76
C GLU A 197 -16.59 -19.40 -14.46
N LEU A 198 -15.39 -19.18 -15.02
CA LEU A 198 -15.10 -18.02 -15.86
C LEU A 198 -16.08 -17.91 -17.05
N ASP A 199 -16.45 -19.04 -17.66
CA ASP A 199 -17.46 -19.11 -18.71
C ASP A 199 -18.84 -18.60 -18.20
N GLN A 200 -19.24 -18.93 -16.98
CA GLN A 200 -20.47 -18.42 -16.38
C GLN A 200 -20.39 -16.91 -16.08
N ASP A 201 -19.25 -16.44 -15.58
CA ASP A 201 -19.07 -15.03 -15.23
C ASP A 201 -19.06 -14.13 -16.47
N ILE A 202 -18.40 -14.57 -17.55
CA ILE A 202 -18.45 -13.89 -18.84
C ILE A 202 -19.90 -13.83 -19.33
N ALA A 203 -20.67 -14.93 -19.21
CA ALA A 203 -22.08 -14.95 -19.59
C ALA A 203 -22.92 -13.91 -18.85
N ALA A 204 -22.68 -13.77 -17.54
CA ALA A 204 -23.48 -12.92 -16.67
C ALA A 204 -23.11 -11.43 -16.82
N HIS A 205 -21.83 -11.12 -17.06
CA HIS A 205 -21.31 -9.77 -16.87
C HIS A 205 -20.69 -9.12 -18.12
N ALA A 206 -20.20 -9.90 -19.09
CA ALA A 206 -19.49 -9.39 -20.26
C ALA A 206 -20.46 -8.99 -21.38
N GLN A 207 -21.16 -7.86 -21.20
CA GLN A 207 -22.13 -7.30 -22.16
C GLN A 207 -21.49 -6.39 -23.22
N ASP A 208 -20.23 -6.00 -23.00
CA ASP A 208 -19.41 -5.20 -23.90
C ASP A 208 -17.92 -5.51 -23.66
N ASP A 209 -17.04 -5.04 -24.54
CA ASP A 209 -15.59 -5.31 -24.47
C ASP A 209 -14.93 -4.81 -23.18
N ALA A 210 -15.36 -3.67 -22.64
CA ALA A 210 -14.78 -3.12 -21.42
C ALA A 210 -15.16 -3.97 -20.20
N ARG A 211 -16.43 -4.39 -20.14
CA ARG A 211 -16.94 -5.33 -19.14
C ARG A 211 -16.34 -6.71 -19.30
N LEU A 212 -16.06 -7.17 -20.52
CA LEU A 212 -15.35 -8.44 -20.75
C LEU A 212 -13.98 -8.42 -20.08
N VAL A 213 -13.15 -7.43 -20.36
CA VAL A 213 -11.80 -7.31 -19.76
C VAL A 213 -11.90 -7.18 -18.23
N ALA A 214 -12.84 -6.38 -17.73
CA ALA A 214 -13.08 -6.22 -16.29
C ALA A 214 -13.52 -7.53 -15.62
N THR A 215 -14.42 -8.30 -16.25
CA THR A 215 -14.91 -9.59 -15.74
C THR A 215 -13.79 -10.62 -15.64
N VAL A 216 -13.01 -10.79 -16.72
CA VAL A 216 -11.91 -11.77 -16.75
C VAL A 216 -10.81 -11.41 -15.74
N SER A 217 -10.52 -10.11 -15.59
CA SER A 217 -9.52 -9.63 -14.63
C SER A 217 -10.00 -9.79 -13.18
N ALA A 218 -11.25 -9.44 -12.89
CA ALA A 218 -11.85 -9.61 -11.56
C ALA A 218 -11.93 -11.09 -11.15
N PHE A 219 -12.32 -11.98 -12.08
CA PHE A 219 -12.28 -13.42 -11.86
C PHE A 219 -10.86 -13.90 -11.54
N ALA A 220 -9.86 -13.45 -12.30
CA ALA A 220 -8.46 -13.83 -12.08
C ALA A 220 -7.94 -13.39 -10.70
N GLU A 221 -8.30 -12.19 -10.25
CA GLU A 221 -7.99 -11.69 -8.91
C GLU A 221 -8.67 -12.53 -7.81
N ALA A 222 -9.98 -12.78 -7.93
CA ALA A 222 -10.74 -13.58 -6.97
C ALA A 222 -10.24 -15.03 -6.90
N LEU A 223 -9.88 -15.63 -8.04
CA LEU A 223 -9.27 -16.96 -8.10
C LEU A 223 -7.93 -16.97 -7.37
N MET A 224 -7.05 -15.99 -7.62
CA MET A 224 -5.76 -15.89 -6.95
C MET A 224 -5.91 -15.75 -5.43
N GLU A 225 -6.82 -14.91 -4.96
CA GLU A 225 -7.07 -14.73 -3.52
C GLU A 225 -7.51 -16.03 -2.86
N LYS A 226 -8.49 -16.73 -3.45
CA LYS A 226 -9.01 -17.98 -2.91
C LYS A 226 -7.97 -19.10 -2.93
N VAL A 227 -7.17 -19.18 -3.99
CA VAL A 227 -6.08 -20.16 -4.10
C VAL A 227 -4.95 -19.85 -3.12
N ALA A 228 -4.55 -18.58 -2.98
CA ALA A 228 -3.53 -18.16 -2.02
C ALA A 228 -3.95 -18.49 -0.58
N LEU A 229 -5.23 -18.29 -0.24
CA LEU A 229 -5.77 -18.66 1.08
C LEU A 229 -5.66 -20.17 1.33
N ARG A 230 -6.04 -21.00 0.35
CA ARG A 230 -5.89 -22.47 0.45
C ARG A 230 -4.41 -22.90 0.52
N ALA A 231 -3.54 -22.20 -0.20
CA ALA A 231 -2.11 -22.49 -0.23
C ALA A 231 -1.41 -22.24 1.12
N GLN A 232 -1.98 -21.44 2.03
CA GLN A 232 -1.38 -21.17 3.34
C GLN A 232 -1.23 -22.44 4.19
N THR A 233 -2.19 -23.36 4.11
CA THR A 233 -2.26 -24.58 4.92
C THR A 233 -1.97 -25.86 4.15
N ALA A 234 -1.84 -25.78 2.82
CA ALA A 234 -1.54 -26.93 1.97
C ALA A 234 -0.05 -27.35 2.08
N PRO A 235 0.23 -28.67 2.22
CA PRO A 235 1.59 -29.18 2.21
C PRO A 235 2.16 -29.25 0.78
N ARG A 236 3.47 -29.52 0.64
CA ARG A 236 4.14 -29.83 -0.64
C ARG A 236 4.22 -28.68 -1.65
N LEU A 237 4.27 -27.44 -1.16
CA LEU A 237 4.37 -26.22 -1.98
C LEU A 237 5.77 -25.59 -1.98
N GLU A 238 6.75 -26.22 -1.33
CA GLU A 238 8.10 -25.68 -1.12
C GLU A 238 8.82 -25.43 -2.45
N ALA A 239 8.69 -26.34 -3.42
CA ALA A 239 9.27 -26.20 -4.76
C ALA A 239 8.73 -24.96 -5.50
N PHE A 240 7.46 -24.62 -5.30
CA PHE A 240 6.86 -23.44 -5.93
C PHE A 240 7.14 -22.14 -5.16
N ARG A 241 7.17 -22.18 -3.82
CA ARG A 241 7.46 -21.00 -2.99
C ARG A 241 8.93 -20.58 -3.05
N GLY A 242 9.84 -21.53 -3.24
CA GLY A 242 11.28 -21.30 -3.26
C GLY A 242 11.87 -20.98 -4.63
N ALA A 243 11.07 -21.03 -5.70
CA ALA A 243 11.52 -20.78 -7.06
C ALA A 243 10.81 -19.57 -7.68
N SER A 244 11.48 -18.93 -8.64
CA SER A 244 10.91 -17.88 -9.48
C SER A 244 11.13 -18.22 -10.95
N TRP A 245 10.10 -18.01 -11.76
CA TRP A 245 10.14 -18.21 -13.21
C TRP A 245 9.95 -16.90 -13.94
N ARG A 246 10.78 -16.62 -14.93
CA ARG A 246 10.72 -15.43 -15.78
C ARG A 246 10.33 -15.80 -17.20
N VAL A 247 9.27 -15.19 -17.72
CA VAL A 247 8.88 -15.26 -19.12
C VAL A 247 9.35 -13.97 -19.80
N GLU A 248 10.47 -14.04 -20.52
CA GLU A 248 11.09 -12.85 -21.11
C GLU A 248 10.19 -12.16 -22.13
N ALA A 249 9.49 -12.91 -22.98
CA ALA A 249 8.65 -12.35 -24.04
C ALA A 249 7.49 -11.49 -23.51
N ASP A 250 7.03 -11.78 -22.29
CA ASP A 250 5.87 -11.11 -21.68
C ASP A 250 6.27 -10.11 -20.58
N ASP A 251 7.57 -9.99 -20.24
CA ASP A 251 8.06 -9.23 -19.07
C ASP A 251 7.42 -9.73 -17.74
N PHE A 252 7.01 -10.99 -17.71
CA PHE A 252 6.22 -11.59 -16.63
C PHE A 252 7.08 -12.46 -15.72
N THR A 253 6.92 -12.30 -14.40
CA THR A 253 7.63 -13.12 -13.40
C THR A 253 6.63 -13.81 -12.49
N VAL A 254 6.76 -15.12 -12.34
CA VAL A 254 6.08 -15.93 -11.32
C VAL A 254 7.02 -16.06 -10.12
N ALA A 255 6.56 -15.67 -8.93
CA ALA A 255 7.32 -15.79 -7.68
C ALA A 255 6.40 -16.32 -6.56
N GLY A 256 6.26 -17.64 -6.48
CA GLY A 256 5.34 -18.30 -5.55
C GLY A 256 3.90 -17.77 -5.65
N PHE A 257 3.23 -17.67 -4.50
CA PHE A 257 1.86 -17.14 -4.37
C PHE A 257 1.84 -15.61 -4.19
N SER A 258 2.69 -14.88 -4.92
CA SER A 258 2.67 -13.42 -4.97
C SER A 258 2.22 -12.94 -6.35
N PRO A 259 1.30 -11.96 -6.42
CA PRO A 259 0.79 -11.46 -7.70
C PRO A 259 1.90 -10.74 -8.44
N ALA A 260 2.03 -11.01 -9.74
CA ALA A 260 2.92 -10.26 -10.60
C ALA A 260 2.24 -8.93 -10.92
N SER A 261 2.86 -7.83 -10.55
CA SER A 261 2.43 -6.52 -11.02
C SER A 261 3.14 -6.22 -12.33
N ARG A 262 2.39 -6.08 -13.43
CA ARG A 262 2.85 -5.17 -14.48
C ARG A 262 2.79 -3.81 -13.84
N ALA A 263 3.88 -3.05 -13.86
CA ALA A 263 3.79 -1.68 -13.42
C ALA A 263 2.69 -1.02 -14.28
N LYS A 264 1.48 -0.86 -13.74
CA LYS A 264 0.76 0.38 -13.97
C LYS A 264 1.75 1.40 -13.43
N SER A 265 2.61 1.89 -14.30
CA SER A 265 3.07 3.26 -14.23
C SER A 265 1.78 4.05 -14.21
N THR A 266 1.19 4.23 -13.01
CA THR A 266 0.43 5.42 -12.71
C THR A 266 1.44 6.52 -12.97
N LYS A 267 1.48 6.97 -14.23
CA LYS A 267 2.28 8.13 -14.62
C LYS A 267 1.88 9.16 -13.61
N LEU A 268 2.84 9.56 -12.79
CA LEU A 268 2.59 10.42 -11.68
C LEU A 268 2.00 11.73 -12.23
N THR A 269 0.67 11.88 -12.18
CA THR A 269 -0.07 13.03 -12.69
C THR A 269 -0.07 14.17 -11.66
N MET A 270 1.10 14.38 -11.05
CA MET A 270 1.33 15.42 -10.07
C MET A 270 2.36 16.39 -10.60
N THR A 271 2.06 17.68 -10.50
CA THR A 271 3.06 18.73 -10.76
C THR A 271 4.04 18.78 -9.60
N PHE A 272 5.30 18.43 -9.87
CA PHE A 272 6.36 18.54 -8.89
C PHE A 272 6.71 19.99 -8.58
N LYS A 273 7.20 20.20 -7.35
CA LYS A 273 7.65 21.50 -6.85
C LYS A 273 9.07 21.42 -6.34
N LYS A 274 9.89 22.43 -6.64
CA LYS A 274 11.24 22.53 -6.09
C LYS A 274 11.21 23.11 -4.67
N PRO A 275 12.25 22.88 -3.85
CA PRO A 275 12.30 23.42 -2.48
C PRO A 275 12.16 24.95 -2.36
N ASN A 276 12.56 25.69 -3.40
CA ASN A 276 12.41 27.15 -3.47
C ASN A 276 11.00 27.60 -3.88
N GLU A 277 10.18 26.72 -4.48
CA GLU A 277 8.78 26.99 -4.81
C GLU A 277 7.84 26.80 -3.62
N VAL A 278 8.32 26.19 -2.53
CA VAL A 278 7.60 26.09 -1.25
C VAL A 278 8.07 27.25 -0.37
N VAL A 279 7.28 28.32 -0.28
CA VAL A 279 7.64 29.52 0.50
C VAL A 279 7.35 29.33 1.98
N GLY A 280 8.20 29.88 2.85
CA GLY A 280 8.15 29.65 4.30
C GLY A 280 8.45 28.20 4.67
N ASN A 281 7.80 27.70 5.72
CA ASN A 281 7.84 26.29 6.15
C ASN A 281 9.25 25.70 6.31
N HIS A 282 10.25 26.50 6.70
CA HIS A 282 11.67 26.12 6.64
C HIS A 282 11.99 24.78 7.32
N ILE A 283 11.41 24.53 8.50
CA ILE A 283 11.61 23.30 9.27
C ILE A 283 11.00 22.10 8.54
N ALA A 284 9.74 22.21 8.11
CA ALA A 284 9.07 21.14 7.38
C ALA A 284 9.76 20.82 6.05
N LYS A 285 10.25 21.83 5.32
CA LYS A 285 11.04 21.62 4.10
C LYS A 285 12.33 20.87 4.38
N TYR A 286 13.06 21.29 5.41
CA TYR A 286 14.29 20.63 5.82
C TYR A 286 14.06 19.16 6.17
N GLN A 287 13.05 18.88 6.98
CA GLN A 287 12.70 17.51 7.38
C GLN A 287 12.26 16.65 6.20
N ALA A 288 11.47 17.20 5.27
CA ALA A 288 11.03 16.51 4.05
C ALA A 288 12.20 16.20 3.11
N MET A 289 13.11 17.15 2.88
CA MET A 289 14.33 16.94 2.08
C MET A 289 15.22 15.85 2.69
N LYS A 290 15.43 15.90 4.00
CA LYS A 290 16.21 14.90 4.73
C LYS A 290 15.59 13.50 4.61
N LEU A 291 14.28 13.39 4.80
CA LEU A 291 13.56 12.12 4.70
C LEU A 291 13.60 11.56 3.27
N ALA A 292 13.47 12.40 2.25
CA ALA A 292 13.63 12.00 0.85
C ALA A 292 15.00 11.36 0.59
N LYS A 293 16.08 11.94 1.15
CA LYS A 293 17.44 11.38 1.06
C LYS A 293 17.62 10.10 1.88
N MET A 294 17.01 10.01 3.06
CA MET A 294 17.07 8.79 3.90
C MET A 294 16.48 7.57 3.20
N LEU A 295 15.37 7.74 2.46
CA LEU A 295 14.74 6.66 1.70
C LEU A 295 15.71 6.02 0.68
N MET A 296 16.53 6.86 0.04
CA MET A 296 17.48 6.42 -0.98
C MET A 296 18.61 5.53 -0.43
N ALA A 297 18.85 5.53 0.89
CA ALA A 297 19.84 4.66 1.51
C ALA A 297 19.40 3.18 1.56
N TYR A 298 18.15 2.86 1.22
CA TYR A 298 17.62 1.50 1.19
C TYR A 298 18.45 0.58 0.30
N ASP A 299 18.64 -0.65 0.76
CA ASP A 299 19.33 -1.71 0.05
C ASP A 299 18.32 -2.76 -0.41
N PHE A 300 18.13 -2.90 -1.72
CA PHE A 300 17.12 -3.79 -2.30
C PHE A 300 17.47 -5.27 -2.12
N ASP A 301 18.76 -5.61 -2.05
CA ASP A 301 19.23 -6.99 -1.89
C ASP A 301 19.00 -7.46 -0.45
N ARG A 302 19.46 -6.68 0.54
CA ARG A 302 19.25 -6.99 1.97
C ARG A 302 17.85 -6.66 2.46
N ARG A 303 17.09 -5.86 1.71
CA ARG A 303 15.76 -5.33 2.08
C ARG A 303 15.77 -4.58 3.41
N LEU A 304 16.82 -3.78 3.62
CA LEU A 304 17.05 -3.01 4.85
C LEU A 304 17.61 -1.63 4.53
N ASN A 305 17.27 -0.65 5.36
CA ASN A 305 17.83 0.69 5.31
C ASN A 305 18.75 0.91 6.54
N PRO A 306 19.99 1.41 6.37
CA PRO A 306 20.85 1.71 7.51
C PRO A 306 20.23 2.65 8.56
N PHE A 307 19.39 3.63 8.14
CA PHE A 307 18.68 4.51 9.07
C PHE A 307 17.60 3.77 9.89
N ALA A 308 17.06 2.66 9.38
CA ALA A 308 16.13 1.83 10.15
C ALA A 308 16.87 1.03 11.23
N GLU A 309 18.13 0.65 10.99
CA GLU A 309 18.96 -0.08 11.96
C GLU A 309 19.60 0.85 13.01
N LEU A 310 20.24 1.94 12.56
CA LEU A 310 20.91 2.92 13.43
C LEU A 310 19.92 3.75 14.26
N GLY A 311 18.64 3.71 13.89
CA GLY A 311 17.59 4.56 14.41
C GLY A 311 17.52 5.89 13.65
N GLY A 312 16.35 6.54 13.71
CA GLY A 312 16.14 7.84 13.07
C GLY A 312 15.35 7.80 11.76
N PHE A 313 15.10 6.62 11.17
CA PHE A 313 14.20 6.51 10.02
C PHE A 313 12.76 6.87 10.41
N ILE A 314 12.16 7.80 9.68
CA ILE A 314 10.80 8.27 9.91
C ILE A 314 9.87 7.47 8.99
N PHE A 315 9.26 6.41 9.53
CA PHE A 315 8.30 5.58 8.77
C PHE A 315 6.95 6.26 8.57
N THR A 316 6.51 7.01 9.59
CA THR A 316 5.26 7.76 9.59
C THR A 316 5.54 9.17 10.10
N PHE A 317 4.96 10.18 9.47
CA PHE A 317 4.98 11.55 9.98
C PHE A 317 3.62 12.21 9.84
N MET A 318 3.41 13.25 10.65
CA MET A 318 2.18 14.03 10.66
C MET A 318 2.49 15.48 10.25
N GLY A 319 1.89 15.93 9.15
CA GLY A 319 2.02 17.29 8.61
C GLY A 319 0.81 18.14 8.99
N ASP A 320 1.00 19.05 9.93
CA ASP A 320 -0.09 19.83 10.52
C ASP A 320 0.03 21.30 10.14
N GLY A 321 -1.07 21.90 9.72
CA GLY A 321 -1.11 23.29 9.33
C GLY A 321 -2.52 23.75 9.04
N ALA A 322 -2.80 25.04 9.24
CA ALA A 322 -4.09 25.61 8.89
C ALA A 322 -4.38 25.43 7.38
N PRO A 323 -5.66 25.48 6.95
CA PRO A 323 -6.00 25.44 5.53
C PRO A 323 -5.23 26.50 4.71
N GLY A 324 -4.65 26.10 3.57
CA GLY A 324 -3.95 27.01 2.67
C GLY A 324 -2.48 27.31 3.01
N THR A 325 -1.87 26.62 3.96
CA THR A 325 -0.48 26.81 4.41
C THR A 325 0.59 26.12 3.56
N GLY A 326 0.19 25.44 2.48
CA GLY A 326 1.12 24.80 1.53
C GLY A 326 1.44 23.33 1.79
N LYS A 327 0.60 22.60 2.54
CA LYS A 327 0.75 21.14 2.76
C LYS A 327 0.81 20.34 1.45
N THR A 328 -0.12 20.60 0.54
CA THR A 328 -0.13 19.95 -0.79
C THR A 328 1.14 20.29 -1.58
N THR A 329 1.62 21.54 -1.51
CA THR A 329 2.88 21.95 -2.16
C THR A 329 4.09 21.24 -1.53
N LEU A 330 4.07 20.98 -0.22
CA LEU A 330 5.11 20.22 0.47
C LEU A 330 5.11 18.74 0.04
N ILE A 331 3.92 18.13 -0.12
CA ILE A 331 3.78 16.76 -0.69
C ILE A 331 4.37 16.71 -2.09
N GLN A 332 3.97 17.65 -2.96
CA GLN A 332 4.45 17.77 -4.33
C GLN A 332 5.97 17.94 -4.39
N MET A 333 6.54 18.68 -3.44
CA MET A 333 7.98 18.85 -3.32
C MET A 333 8.68 17.56 -2.92
N MET A 334 8.23 16.91 -1.85
CA MET A 334 8.85 15.69 -1.36
C MET A 334 8.77 14.55 -2.38
N ALA A 335 7.63 14.35 -3.01
CA ALA A 335 7.47 13.34 -4.05
C ALA A 335 8.32 13.67 -5.30
N GLY A 336 8.48 14.94 -5.64
CA GLY A 336 9.37 15.39 -6.72
C GLY A 336 10.83 15.06 -6.46
N LEU A 337 11.32 15.37 -5.25
CA LEU A 337 12.68 15.04 -4.85
C LEU A 337 12.92 13.53 -4.88
N ILE A 338 12.03 12.73 -4.30
CA ILE A 338 12.18 11.27 -4.30
C ILE A 338 12.16 10.72 -5.73
N SER A 339 11.25 11.20 -6.56
CA SER A 339 11.18 10.79 -7.97
C SER A 339 12.44 11.15 -8.74
N GLU A 340 13.02 12.33 -8.51
CA GLU A 340 14.27 12.77 -9.13
C GLU A 340 15.45 11.88 -8.68
N TYR A 341 15.59 11.65 -7.37
CA TYR A 341 16.66 10.81 -6.82
C TYR A 341 16.55 9.36 -7.30
N CYS A 342 15.33 8.81 -7.36
CA CYS A 342 15.08 7.49 -7.92
C CYS A 342 15.41 7.44 -9.41
N GLY A 343 15.10 8.50 -10.17
CA GLY A 343 15.47 8.62 -11.58
C GLY A 343 16.99 8.62 -11.81
N ASN A 344 17.77 9.28 -10.94
CA ASN A 344 19.23 9.28 -11.03
C ASN A 344 19.84 7.90 -10.76
N ALA A 345 19.24 7.12 -9.86
CA ALA A 345 19.74 5.80 -9.45
C ALA A 345 19.09 4.61 -10.17
N ASP A 346 18.17 4.85 -11.11
CA ASP A 346 17.32 3.84 -11.76
C ASP A 346 16.54 2.96 -10.74
N TYR A 347 16.09 3.59 -9.64
CA TYR A 347 15.28 2.91 -8.63
C TYR A 347 13.79 3.01 -8.96
N PRO A 348 13.02 1.93 -8.76
CA PRO A 348 11.58 2.00 -8.91
C PRO A 348 10.95 2.85 -7.80
N PHE A 349 10.24 3.92 -8.20
CA PHE A 349 9.52 4.81 -7.28
C PHE A 349 8.01 4.60 -7.40
N ARG A 350 7.33 4.56 -6.26
CA ARG A 350 5.87 4.49 -6.19
C ARG A 350 5.32 5.54 -5.24
N TYR A 351 4.41 6.37 -5.75
CA TYR A 351 3.63 7.30 -4.96
C TYR A 351 2.14 6.99 -5.11
N GLN A 352 1.42 7.08 -4.00
CA GLN A 352 -0.02 6.98 -3.97
C GLN A 352 -0.57 7.88 -2.85
N ASN A 353 -1.74 8.46 -3.09
CA ASN A 353 -2.49 9.18 -2.07
C ASN A 353 -3.73 8.39 -1.70
N LEU A 354 -4.02 8.29 -0.40
CA LEU A 354 -5.30 7.87 0.13
C LEU A 354 -6.13 9.12 0.38
N SER A 355 -7.21 9.29 -0.37
CA SER A 355 -8.14 10.43 -0.28
C SER A 355 -9.53 9.96 0.15
N THR A 356 -10.44 10.91 0.37
CA THR A 356 -11.86 10.65 0.66
C THR A 356 -12.55 9.82 -0.43
N ASP A 357 -12.04 9.80 -1.66
CA ASP A 357 -12.55 8.94 -2.75
C ASP A 357 -12.41 7.44 -2.44
N ASN A 358 -11.54 7.08 -1.49
CA ASN A 358 -11.36 5.70 -1.05
C ASN A 358 -12.38 5.27 0.01
N ILE A 359 -13.18 6.20 0.54
CA ILE A 359 -14.28 5.92 1.46
C ILE A 359 -15.48 5.45 0.65
N ASP A 360 -15.85 4.19 0.87
CA ASP A 360 -17.00 3.58 0.24
C ASP A 360 -18.16 3.42 1.25
N SER A 361 -19.38 3.55 0.74
CA SER A 361 -20.62 3.29 1.46
C SER A 361 -20.87 1.81 1.78
N TYR A 362 -20.21 0.89 1.06
CA TYR A 362 -20.30 -0.54 1.29
C TYR A 362 -19.36 -1.00 2.41
N GLN A 363 -19.92 -1.75 3.36
CA GLN A 363 -19.22 -2.24 4.55
C GLN A 363 -17.98 -3.08 4.18
N GLY A 364 -16.84 -2.80 4.78
CA GLY A 364 -15.57 -3.51 4.56
C GLY A 364 -14.75 -2.99 3.38
N LYS A 365 -15.35 -2.30 2.40
CA LYS A 365 -14.64 -1.85 1.19
C LYS A 365 -13.65 -0.72 1.48
N SER A 366 -14.03 0.21 2.37
CA SER A 366 -13.14 1.27 2.85
C SER A 366 -11.87 0.69 3.48
N GLY A 367 -12.01 -0.36 4.30
CA GLY A 367 -10.88 -1.09 4.87
C GLY A 367 -10.02 -1.81 3.80
N GLN A 368 -10.64 -2.48 2.82
CA GLN A 368 -9.91 -3.13 1.72
C GLN A 368 -9.11 -2.13 0.88
N ASN A 369 -9.71 -0.98 0.54
CA ASN A 369 -9.05 0.08 -0.19
C ASN A 369 -7.82 0.62 0.56
N ALA A 370 -7.97 0.88 1.87
CA ALA A 370 -6.85 1.28 2.71
C ALA A 370 -5.76 0.21 2.79
N LYS A 371 -6.13 -1.07 2.87
CA LYS A 371 -5.16 -2.17 2.91
C LYS A 371 -4.41 -2.33 1.59
N ALA A 372 -5.11 -2.19 0.45
CA ALA A 372 -4.51 -2.20 -0.87
C ALA A 372 -3.52 -1.03 -1.05
N PHE A 373 -3.89 0.18 -0.60
CA PHE A 373 -3.00 1.34 -0.56
C PHE A 373 -1.73 1.06 0.24
N ILE A 374 -1.85 0.56 1.48
CA ILE A 374 -0.69 0.23 2.31
C ILE A 374 0.20 -0.81 1.63
N ASN A 375 -0.38 -1.93 1.18
CA ASN A 375 0.36 -3.02 0.53
C ASN A 375 1.13 -2.55 -0.71
N THR A 376 0.53 -1.64 -1.47
CA THR A 376 1.13 -1.06 -2.67
C THR A 376 2.38 -0.24 -2.34
N ILE A 377 2.37 0.51 -1.24
CA ILE A 377 3.48 1.39 -0.82
C ILE A 377 4.58 0.66 -0.05
N ILE A 378 4.24 -0.37 0.74
CA ILE A 378 5.24 -1.14 1.53
C ILE A 378 6.03 -2.18 0.73
N ASP A 379 5.69 -2.37 -0.54
CA ASP A 379 6.35 -3.31 -1.46
C ASP A 379 7.89 -3.19 -1.37
N PRO A 380 8.61 -4.24 -0.94
CA PRO A 380 10.05 -4.19 -0.71
C PRO A 380 10.87 -3.99 -1.98
N GLY A 381 10.25 -4.16 -3.16
CA GLY A 381 10.87 -3.95 -4.47
C GLY A 381 10.85 -2.51 -4.94
N VAL A 382 10.26 -1.56 -4.18
CA VAL A 382 10.15 -0.15 -4.58
C VAL A 382 10.51 0.81 -3.45
N ILE A 383 10.94 2.02 -3.81
CA ILE A 383 10.91 3.18 -2.92
C ILE A 383 9.47 3.72 -2.90
N GLY A 384 8.84 3.72 -1.73
CA GLY A 384 7.43 4.07 -1.56
C GLY A 384 7.22 5.42 -0.86
N PHE A 385 6.33 6.24 -1.37
CA PHE A 385 5.80 7.40 -0.64
C PHE A 385 4.27 7.40 -0.65
N GLY A 386 3.68 7.07 0.49
CA GLY A 386 2.23 7.10 0.67
C GLY A 386 1.80 8.37 1.38
N THR A 387 0.79 9.07 0.87
CA THR A 387 0.18 10.20 1.57
C THR A 387 -1.25 9.91 1.95
N ILE A 388 -1.69 10.48 3.07
CA ILE A 388 -3.06 10.47 3.55
C ILE A 388 -3.43 11.94 3.77
N ASP A 389 -3.98 12.55 2.73
CA ASP A 389 -4.40 13.96 2.78
C ASP A 389 -5.77 14.06 3.47
N ASP A 390 -5.99 15.14 4.23
CA ASP A 390 -7.17 15.31 5.09
C ASP A 390 -7.44 14.09 5.99
N ILE A 391 -6.42 13.62 6.71
CA ILE A 391 -6.56 12.45 7.61
C ILE A 391 -7.64 12.65 8.68
N ASP A 392 -7.94 13.89 9.07
CA ASP A 392 -9.06 14.23 9.97
C ASP A 392 -10.44 13.90 9.38
N GLN A 393 -10.54 13.81 8.06
CA GLN A 393 -11.76 13.38 7.36
C GLN A 393 -11.76 11.89 7.01
N LEU A 394 -10.58 11.26 6.91
CA LEU A 394 -10.45 9.84 6.58
C LEU A 394 -10.46 8.92 7.80
N ALA A 395 -9.84 9.36 8.90
CA ALA A 395 -9.64 8.57 10.09
C ALA A 395 -10.35 9.21 11.29
N GLY A 396 -11.61 8.80 11.51
CA GLY A 396 -12.44 9.31 12.59
C GLY A 396 -11.99 8.86 13.98
N LYS A 397 -12.23 9.71 14.98
CA LYS A 397 -11.93 9.45 16.40
C LYS A 397 -12.84 8.36 16.96
N ARG A 398 -12.24 7.35 17.59
CA ARG A 398 -13.01 6.22 18.14
C ARG A 398 -13.96 6.67 19.26
N GLY A 399 -15.22 6.27 19.17
CA GLY A 399 -16.26 6.61 20.15
C GLY A 399 -17.00 7.92 19.86
N ASP A 400 -16.59 8.66 18.84
CA ASP A 400 -17.39 9.77 18.31
C ASP A 400 -18.59 9.22 17.53
N ARG A 401 -19.79 9.68 17.90
CA ARG A 401 -21.05 9.30 17.22
C ARG A 401 -21.14 9.85 15.79
N GLN A 402 -20.30 10.82 15.43
CA GLN A 402 -20.29 11.43 14.10
C GLN A 402 -19.36 10.71 13.10
N SER A 403 -18.50 9.79 13.55
CA SER A 403 -17.61 9.02 12.65
C SER A 403 -18.37 7.94 11.88
N SER A 404 -18.14 7.86 10.57
CA SER A 404 -18.75 6.84 9.70
C SER A 404 -18.11 5.47 9.90
N ALA A 405 -18.83 4.40 9.55
CA ALA A 405 -18.29 3.03 9.61
C ALA A 405 -17.05 2.88 8.72
N GLY A 406 -17.06 3.44 7.51
CA GLY A 406 -15.92 3.41 6.59
C GLY A 406 -14.68 4.13 7.15
N GLN A 407 -14.86 5.29 7.82
CA GLN A 407 -13.77 5.99 8.51
C GLN A 407 -13.17 5.12 9.61
N LEU A 408 -14.00 4.44 10.42
CA LEU A 408 -13.51 3.57 11.50
C LEU A 408 -12.77 2.34 10.96
N GLU A 409 -13.18 1.79 9.82
CA GLU A 409 -12.48 0.71 9.12
C GLU A 409 -11.09 1.16 8.64
N ILE A 410 -11.00 2.33 8.00
CA ILE A 410 -9.72 2.92 7.57
C ILE A 410 -8.81 3.15 8.80
N THR A 411 -9.35 3.76 9.86
CA THR A 411 -8.61 3.96 11.12
C THR A 411 -8.07 2.64 11.67
N ALA A 412 -8.83 1.54 11.61
CA ALA A 412 -8.37 0.22 12.06
C ALA A 412 -7.19 -0.30 11.24
N VAL A 413 -7.26 -0.19 9.90
CA VAL A 413 -6.20 -0.63 8.98
C VAL A 413 -4.93 0.19 9.14
N LEU A 414 -5.02 1.52 9.23
CA LEU A 414 -3.87 2.40 9.46
C LEU A 414 -3.18 2.08 10.79
N MET A 415 -3.98 1.81 11.83
CA MET A 415 -3.46 1.42 13.13
C MET A 415 -2.73 0.07 13.06
N GLU A 416 -3.30 -0.94 12.43
CA GLU A 416 -2.60 -2.21 12.24
C GLU A 416 -1.30 -2.04 11.43
N SER A 417 -1.33 -1.18 10.41
CA SER A 417 -0.22 -1.03 9.47
C SER A 417 0.96 -0.24 10.02
N PHE A 418 0.71 0.81 10.81
CA PHE A 418 1.77 1.73 11.27
C PHE A 418 2.47 1.29 12.56
N ALA A 419 1.81 0.50 13.40
CA ALA A 419 2.40 0.03 14.66
C ALA A 419 1.77 -1.29 15.15
N GLY A 420 1.32 -2.15 14.24
CA GLY A 420 0.82 -3.48 14.58
C GLY A 420 1.94 -4.43 14.94
N ALA A 421 1.59 -5.55 15.58
CA ALA A 421 2.56 -6.58 15.97
C ALA A 421 3.33 -7.18 14.77
N ASN A 422 2.76 -7.09 13.57
CA ASN A 422 3.32 -7.64 12.34
C ASN A 422 3.93 -6.57 11.41
N THR A 423 3.97 -5.29 11.82
CA THR A 423 4.54 -4.22 11.00
C THR A 423 6.07 -4.38 10.90
N VAL A 424 6.58 -4.51 9.68
CA VAL A 424 8.02 -4.57 9.41
C VAL A 424 8.47 -3.28 8.72
N VAL A 425 9.19 -2.44 9.46
CA VAL A 425 9.78 -1.20 8.92
C VAL A 425 11.14 -1.52 8.31
N ARG A 426 11.20 -1.63 6.98
CA ARG A 426 12.45 -1.89 6.23
C ARG A 426 13.21 -0.62 5.88
N GLY A 427 12.50 0.51 5.86
CA GLY A 427 13.03 1.81 5.45
C GLY A 427 13.06 2.07 3.94
N ASN A 428 12.28 1.32 3.16
CA ASN A 428 12.04 1.58 1.73
C ASN A 428 10.88 2.53 1.48
N CYS A 429 10.01 2.77 2.46
CA CYS A 429 8.87 3.66 2.29
C CYS A 429 8.57 4.51 3.52
N THR A 430 7.83 5.60 3.29
CA THR A 430 7.32 6.49 4.33
C THR A 430 5.87 6.86 4.07
N PHE A 431 5.13 7.12 5.15
CA PHE A 431 3.75 7.59 5.12
C PHE A 431 3.62 8.99 5.72
N GLY A 432 3.08 9.93 4.93
CA GLY A 432 2.76 11.29 5.38
C GLY A 432 1.27 11.45 5.64
N MET A 433 0.90 11.74 6.89
CA MET A 433 -0.49 12.02 7.29
C MET A 433 -0.68 13.54 7.41
N PHE A 434 -1.55 14.13 6.61
CA PHE A 434 -1.72 15.58 6.58
C PHE A 434 -3.09 15.98 7.09
N SER A 435 -3.14 16.94 8.02
CA SER A 435 -4.40 17.37 8.64
C SER A 435 -4.52 18.88 8.73
N ASN A 436 -5.75 19.38 8.57
CA ASN A 436 -6.10 20.76 8.88
C ASN A 436 -6.44 20.94 10.38
N TYR A 437 -6.94 19.86 11.01
CA TYR A 437 -7.46 19.85 12.37
C TYR A 437 -6.89 18.64 13.12
N PRO A 438 -5.61 18.69 13.55
CA PRO A 438 -4.95 17.55 14.17
C PRO A 438 -5.66 17.04 15.45
N GLU A 439 -6.47 17.88 16.09
CA GLU A 439 -7.32 17.53 17.23
C GLU A 439 -8.47 16.57 16.89
N ASN A 440 -8.90 16.53 15.63
CA ASN A 440 -9.98 15.66 15.15
C ASN A 440 -9.49 14.26 14.76
N VAL A 441 -8.17 14.09 14.62
CA VAL A 441 -7.53 12.81 14.32
C VAL A 441 -7.53 11.92 15.55
N ASP A 442 -7.67 10.60 15.36
CA ASP A 442 -7.58 9.64 16.45
C ASP A 442 -6.26 9.78 17.25
N ASP A 443 -6.38 9.86 18.57
CA ASP A 443 -5.26 10.11 19.47
C ASP A 443 -4.15 9.06 19.34
N ALA A 444 -4.51 7.81 19.05
CA ALA A 444 -3.53 6.74 18.94
C ALA A 444 -2.81 6.77 17.58
N LEU A 445 -3.47 7.19 16.49
CA LEU A 445 -2.81 7.45 15.20
C LEU A 445 -1.83 8.62 15.32
N ARG A 446 -2.26 9.72 15.94
CA ARG A 446 -1.41 10.90 16.19
C ARG A 446 -0.17 10.54 17.00
N GLN A 447 -0.32 9.74 18.07
CA GLN A 447 0.81 9.25 18.88
C GLN A 447 1.73 8.25 18.17
N ARG A 448 1.34 7.72 17.01
CA ARG A 448 2.12 6.76 16.21
C ARG A 448 2.88 7.42 15.07
N ALA A 449 2.70 8.73 14.84
CA ALA A 449 3.57 9.50 13.96
C ALA A 449 4.97 9.57 14.56
N GLY A 450 5.98 9.08 13.85
CA GLY A 450 7.38 9.13 14.25
C GLY A 450 8.00 10.53 14.18
N ALA A 451 7.38 11.45 13.45
CA ALA A 451 7.75 12.86 13.40
C ALA A 451 6.53 13.76 13.17
N ARG A 452 6.65 15.05 13.52
CA ARG A 452 5.63 16.07 13.29
C ARG A 452 6.23 17.25 12.52
N PHE A 453 5.66 17.53 11.35
CA PHE A 453 6.10 18.61 10.46
C PHE A 453 5.09 19.74 10.59
N LEU A 454 5.51 20.85 11.18
CA LEU A 454 4.66 22.03 11.32
C LEU A 454 4.69 22.83 10.02
N VAL A 455 3.53 22.97 9.39
CA VAL A 455 3.33 23.63 8.10
C VAL A 455 2.54 24.92 8.34
N ASP A 456 3.22 25.95 8.83
CA ASP A 456 2.60 27.24 9.19
C ASP A 456 2.37 28.18 7.99
N GLY A 457 2.97 27.88 6.84
CA GLY A 457 2.96 28.74 5.65
C GLY A 457 3.95 29.92 5.76
N PRO A 458 3.79 30.96 4.92
CA PRO A 458 4.61 32.16 4.97
C PRO A 458 4.36 32.95 6.27
N GLN A 459 5.43 33.38 6.95
CA GLN A 459 5.34 34.05 8.26
C GLN A 459 5.86 35.49 8.21
N THR A 460 6.93 35.73 7.45
CA THR A 460 7.61 37.03 7.38
C THR A 460 7.12 37.84 6.20
N ARG A 461 7.34 39.17 6.23
CA ARG A 461 7.03 40.04 5.08
C ARG A 461 7.74 39.55 3.82
N GLU A 462 8.98 39.10 3.97
CA GLU A 462 9.82 38.57 2.92
C GLU A 462 9.21 37.30 2.30
N ASP A 463 8.63 36.39 3.10
CA ASP A 463 7.88 35.24 2.60
C ASP A 463 6.64 35.67 1.79
N TYR A 464 5.92 36.71 2.24
CA TYR A 464 4.76 37.22 1.51
C TYR A 464 5.15 37.87 0.15
N VAL A 465 6.34 38.46 0.06
CA VAL A 465 6.88 38.96 -1.22
C VAL A 465 7.25 37.79 -2.13
N ASP A 466 7.92 36.76 -1.60
CA ASP A 466 8.33 35.57 -2.35
C ASP A 466 7.12 34.79 -2.91
N ILE A 467 6.07 34.58 -2.10
CA ILE A 467 4.86 33.87 -2.56
C ILE A 467 4.10 34.66 -3.61
N LEU A 468 4.01 36.00 -3.45
CA LEU A 468 3.40 36.87 -4.47
C LEU A 468 4.18 36.80 -5.77
N TYR A 469 5.51 36.89 -5.70
CA TYR A 469 6.39 36.78 -6.88
C TYR A 469 6.21 35.45 -7.61
N LEU A 470 6.16 34.33 -6.88
CA LEU A 470 5.90 33.00 -7.46
C LEU A 470 4.53 32.90 -8.12
N LEU A 471 3.47 33.38 -7.47
CA LEU A 471 2.10 33.27 -7.97
C LEU A 471 1.79 34.23 -9.12
N MET A 472 2.38 35.42 -9.14
CA MET A 472 2.25 36.37 -10.26
C MET A 472 2.94 35.86 -11.53
N GLY A 473 3.91 34.95 -11.40
CA GLY A 473 4.60 34.34 -12.52
C GLY A 473 5.39 35.35 -13.34
N LYS A 474 5.51 35.11 -14.65
CA LYS A 474 6.35 35.95 -15.55
C LYS A 474 5.55 36.97 -16.37
N ASN A 475 4.23 37.04 -16.21
CA ASN A 475 3.34 37.85 -17.05
C ASN A 475 3.07 39.24 -16.44
N HIS A 476 4.10 39.91 -15.92
CA HIS A 476 4.01 41.28 -15.41
C HIS A 476 5.38 41.98 -15.43
N ASP A 477 5.37 43.32 -15.47
CA ASP A 477 6.58 44.15 -15.45
C ASP A 477 6.82 44.85 -14.09
N ILE A 478 6.12 44.42 -13.04
CA ILE A 478 6.28 44.97 -11.68
C ILE A 478 7.72 44.66 -11.16
N PRO A 479 8.53 45.68 -10.82
CA PRO A 479 9.89 45.46 -10.31
C PRO A 479 9.88 44.98 -8.85
N LEU A 480 10.86 44.13 -8.49
CA LEU A 480 11.01 43.54 -7.15
C LEU A 480 11.40 44.54 -6.04
N GLY A 481 11.99 45.68 -6.42
CA GLY A 481 12.54 46.63 -5.45
C GLY A 481 13.77 46.08 -4.73
N ASP A 482 13.98 46.51 -3.48
CA ASP A 482 15.07 46.06 -2.61
C ASP A 482 14.69 44.75 -1.90
N HIS A 483 14.53 43.68 -2.69
CA HIS A 483 14.23 42.34 -2.20
C HIS A 483 14.96 41.28 -3.03
N ASN A 484 15.75 40.44 -2.37
CA ASN A 484 16.38 39.28 -2.98
C ASN A 484 15.47 38.06 -2.83
N VAL A 485 14.86 37.66 -3.93
CA VAL A 485 13.92 36.53 -3.97
C VAL A 485 14.60 35.26 -3.42
N PHE A 486 13.92 34.59 -2.49
CA PHE A 486 14.35 33.35 -1.84
C PHE A 486 15.57 33.41 -0.91
N GLU A 487 16.17 34.58 -0.65
CA GLU A 487 17.35 34.68 0.23
C GLU A 487 17.01 34.32 1.69
N ALA A 488 15.82 34.71 2.16
CA ALA A 488 15.31 34.37 3.49
C ALA A 488 15.07 32.85 3.67
N GLN A 489 15.10 32.07 2.59
CA GLN A 489 14.88 30.62 2.63
C GLN A 489 16.12 29.80 3.02
N ALA A 490 17.23 30.43 3.43
CA ALA A 490 18.43 29.75 3.90
C ALA A 490 18.19 28.94 5.20
N ILE A 491 17.84 27.67 5.04
CA ILE A 491 17.32 26.72 6.04
C ILE A 491 18.17 26.63 7.34
N LYS A 492 19.50 26.71 7.24
CA LYS A 492 20.41 26.36 8.34
C LYS A 492 20.35 27.29 9.57
N LYS A 493 20.03 28.58 9.41
CA LYS A 493 20.02 29.53 10.54
C LYS A 493 18.77 29.41 11.43
N ALA A 494 17.63 29.04 10.85
CA ALA A 494 16.36 28.98 11.58
C ALA A 494 16.25 27.76 12.50
N VAL A 495 16.80 26.62 12.09
CA VAL A 495 16.70 25.35 12.83
C VAL A 495 17.49 25.41 14.15
N ALA A 496 18.71 25.94 14.14
CA ALA A 496 19.54 26.08 15.34
C ALA A 496 18.87 26.98 16.40
N ALA A 497 18.33 28.13 15.98
CA ALA A 497 17.67 29.08 16.88
C ALA A 497 16.41 28.51 17.57
N SER A 498 15.69 27.59 16.91
CA SER A 498 14.51 26.95 17.48
C SER A 498 14.85 25.95 18.60
N PHE A 499 15.99 25.25 18.52
CA PHE A 499 16.37 24.28 19.54
C PHE A 499 16.94 24.94 20.80
N ASP A 500 17.69 26.03 20.64
CA ASP A 500 18.23 26.82 21.76
C ASP A 500 17.11 27.39 22.64
N ALA A 501 15.95 27.68 22.06
CA ALA A 501 14.78 28.13 22.81
C ALA A 501 14.30 27.09 23.85
N HIS A 502 14.50 25.79 23.61
CA HIS A 502 14.08 24.72 24.52
C HIS A 502 15.10 24.38 25.61
N SER A 503 16.22 25.10 25.69
CA SER A 503 17.18 24.95 26.80
C SER A 503 16.56 25.28 28.16
N ARG A 504 15.42 25.99 28.17
CA ARG A 504 14.60 26.24 29.35
C ARG A 504 13.11 25.98 29.02
N PRO A 505 12.30 25.45 29.95
CA PRO A 505 10.86 25.31 29.76
C PRO A 505 10.16 26.65 29.52
N HIS A 506 9.09 26.63 28.73
CA HIS A 506 8.25 27.79 28.48
C HIS A 506 6.97 27.80 29.31
N GLU A 507 6.39 26.62 29.58
CA GLU A 507 5.12 26.54 30.32
C GLU A 507 5.35 26.77 31.82
N ALA A 508 4.49 27.61 32.43
CA ALA A 508 4.66 28.03 33.81
C ALA A 508 4.64 26.85 34.80
N GLY A 509 3.86 25.80 34.50
CA GLY A 509 3.81 24.56 35.28
C GLY A 509 5.15 23.81 35.26
N LEU A 510 5.69 23.57 34.06
CA LEU A 510 6.95 22.84 33.88
C LEU A 510 8.15 23.64 34.38
N LEU A 511 8.14 24.97 34.20
CA LEU A 511 9.19 25.85 34.66
C LEU A 511 9.39 25.77 36.18
N ARG A 512 8.30 25.67 36.96
CA ARG A 512 8.38 25.46 38.41
C ARG A 512 9.06 24.15 38.79
N VAL A 513 8.74 23.07 38.09
CA VAL A 513 9.37 21.76 38.31
C VAL A 513 10.85 21.82 37.97
N TYR A 514 11.19 22.41 36.82
CA TYR A 514 12.57 22.56 36.36
C TYR A 514 13.42 23.37 37.35
N ASP A 515 12.93 24.54 37.78
CA ASP A 515 13.64 25.39 38.73
C ASP A 515 13.77 24.73 40.12
N ALA A 516 12.74 23.99 40.58
CA ALA A 516 12.78 23.26 41.85
C ALA A 516 13.81 22.11 41.83
N VAL A 517 13.77 21.27 40.79
CA VAL A 517 14.72 20.15 40.64
C VAL A 517 16.15 20.68 40.54
N ARG A 518 16.40 21.67 39.66
CA ARG A 518 17.72 22.30 39.57
C ARG A 518 18.20 22.93 40.88
N GLY A 519 17.29 23.50 41.67
CA GLY A 519 17.59 24.06 42.99
C GLY A 519 18.05 23.00 43.99
N GLU A 520 17.51 21.78 43.90
CA GLU A 520 17.83 20.67 44.81
C GLU A 520 19.10 19.89 44.39
N ILE A 521 19.24 19.56 43.09
CA ILE A 521 20.28 18.63 42.62
C ILE A 521 21.35 19.27 41.70
N GLY A 522 21.24 20.57 41.41
CA GLY A 522 22.16 21.32 40.53
C GLY A 522 21.90 21.09 39.04
N GLU A 523 22.93 21.32 38.20
CA GLU A 523 22.83 21.14 36.75
C GLU A 523 22.52 19.69 36.36
N LEU A 524 21.70 19.51 35.33
CA LEU A 524 21.20 18.20 34.85
C LEU A 524 22.24 17.47 34.00
N ASP A 525 23.43 17.22 34.54
CA ASP A 525 24.63 16.74 33.82
C ASP A 525 24.77 15.20 33.72
N THR A 526 23.91 14.43 34.36
CA THR A 526 24.01 12.95 34.43
C THR A 526 22.65 12.28 34.23
N ILE A 527 22.65 11.03 33.74
CA ILE A 527 21.44 10.21 33.58
C ILE A 527 20.62 10.13 34.86
N ASN A 528 21.27 10.03 36.03
CA ASN A 528 20.56 9.95 37.30
C ASN A 528 19.77 11.24 37.59
N LYS A 529 20.39 12.41 37.37
CA LYS A 529 19.74 13.71 37.56
C LYS A 529 18.64 13.96 36.52
N LEU A 530 18.85 13.55 35.27
CA LEU A 530 17.81 13.57 34.24
C LEU A 530 16.61 12.68 34.64
N GLY A 531 16.88 11.52 35.25
CA GLY A 531 15.86 10.64 35.82
C GLY A 531 15.07 11.30 36.95
N THR A 532 15.74 12.03 37.85
CA THR A 532 15.09 12.83 38.90
C THR A 532 14.20 13.92 38.29
N TYR A 533 14.66 14.60 37.24
CA TYR A 533 13.86 15.60 36.55
C TYR A 533 12.61 14.99 35.89
N LEU A 534 12.76 13.89 35.15
CA LEU A 534 11.63 13.15 34.56
C LEU A 534 10.63 12.69 35.63
N LYS A 535 11.11 12.27 36.80
CA LYS A 535 10.25 11.89 37.93
C LYS A 535 9.48 13.09 38.49
N GLY A 536 10.12 14.25 38.64
CA GLY A 536 9.45 15.48 39.06
C GLY A 536 8.35 15.94 38.08
N ILE A 537 8.56 15.76 36.78
CA ILE A 537 7.53 16.02 35.76
C ILE A 537 6.33 15.08 35.96
N GLN A 538 6.58 13.79 36.16
CA GLN A 538 5.51 12.80 36.39
C GLN A 538 4.71 13.06 37.67
N GLU A 539 5.33 13.58 38.72
CA GLU A 539 4.65 13.96 39.95
C GLU A 539 3.76 15.20 39.77
N ALA A 540 4.16 16.11 38.90
CA ALA A 540 3.36 17.28 38.52
C ALA A 540 2.23 16.96 37.53
N ASP A 541 2.43 15.97 36.64
CA ASP A 541 1.42 15.50 35.71
C ASP A 541 1.41 13.96 35.59
N ALA A 542 0.36 13.34 36.13
CA ALA A 542 0.18 11.89 36.14
C ALA A 542 0.05 11.27 34.73
N ARG A 543 -0.22 12.05 33.68
CA ARG A 543 -0.28 11.57 32.29
C ARG A 543 1.12 11.34 31.70
N PHE A 544 2.16 11.92 32.30
CA PHE A 544 3.53 11.72 31.88
C PHE A 544 4.01 10.32 32.33
N THR A 545 3.89 9.34 31.43
CA THR A 545 4.19 7.92 31.72
C THR A 545 5.48 7.44 31.05
N GLY A 546 5.84 6.16 31.25
CA GLY A 546 7.00 5.54 30.59
C GLY A 546 6.98 5.64 29.05
N ARG A 547 5.79 5.79 28.43
CA ARG A 547 5.67 6.07 26.99
C ARG A 547 6.26 7.43 26.62
N ALA A 548 6.09 8.46 27.46
CA ALA A 548 6.69 9.77 27.23
C ALA A 548 8.22 9.69 27.25
N ILE A 549 8.79 8.95 28.21
CA ILE A 549 10.25 8.73 28.30
C ILE A 549 10.78 8.03 27.03
N LYS A 550 10.06 7.00 26.55
CA LYS A 550 10.40 6.33 25.28
C LYS A 550 10.38 7.33 24.12
N ASN A 551 9.30 8.12 23.98
CA ASN A 551 9.16 9.09 22.90
C ASN A 551 10.26 10.16 22.91
N ILE A 552 10.61 10.69 24.10
CA ILE A 552 11.74 11.62 24.27
C ILE A 552 13.05 10.97 23.85
N THR A 553 13.30 9.73 24.29
CA THR A 553 14.51 9.00 23.94
C THR A 553 14.61 8.75 22.43
N ASP A 554 13.50 8.40 21.79
CA ASP A 554 13.43 8.22 20.34
C ASP A 554 13.67 9.55 19.61
N ALA A 555 13.11 10.66 20.11
CA ALA A 555 13.36 12.00 19.56
C ALA A 555 14.83 12.43 19.69
N VAL A 556 15.49 12.14 20.83
CA VAL A 556 16.94 12.38 21.00
C VAL A 556 17.75 11.57 20.00
N LYS A 557 17.39 10.31 19.75
CA LYS A 557 18.07 9.48 18.73
C LYS A 557 17.86 10.03 17.32
N VAL A 558 16.63 10.43 16.98
CA VAL A 558 16.32 11.10 15.70
C VAL A 558 17.16 12.37 15.56
N ARG A 559 17.33 13.12 16.64
CA ARG A 559 18.12 14.35 16.68
C ARG A 559 19.64 14.12 16.56
N ALA A 560 20.16 13.04 17.15
CA ALA A 560 21.55 12.63 16.93
C ALA A 560 21.81 12.21 15.47
N MET A 561 20.76 11.75 14.79
CA MET A 561 20.74 11.47 13.36
C MET A 561 20.26 12.69 12.55
N ASP A 562 20.32 13.90 13.11
CA ASP A 562 19.91 15.16 12.47
C ASP A 562 21.01 15.82 11.67
N PHE A 563 21.45 15.09 10.65
CA PHE A 563 22.30 15.59 9.59
C PHE A 563 21.63 15.37 8.24
N GLU A 564 22.03 16.18 7.27
CA GLU A 564 21.57 16.08 5.90
C GLU A 564 22.62 15.34 5.07
N LEU A 565 22.19 14.32 4.32
CA LEU A 565 23.07 13.67 3.35
C LEU A 565 23.47 14.68 2.25
N PRO A 566 24.72 14.69 1.78
CA PRO A 566 25.15 15.57 0.70
C PRO A 566 24.29 15.41 -0.56
N ASP A 567 23.94 16.52 -1.22
CA ASP A 567 23.21 16.48 -2.50
C ASP A 567 23.98 15.71 -3.58
N GLU A 568 25.31 15.83 -3.58
CA GLU A 568 26.20 15.12 -4.51
C GLU A 568 26.03 13.59 -4.47
N TRP A 569 25.62 13.02 -3.32
CA TRP A 569 25.36 11.58 -3.19
C TRP A 569 24.09 11.13 -3.91
N MET A 570 23.13 12.04 -4.12
CA MET A 570 21.89 11.80 -4.86
C MET A 570 22.05 12.11 -6.35
N GLU A 571 22.91 13.07 -6.68
CA GLU A 571 23.25 13.44 -8.06
C GLU A 571 24.21 12.43 -8.70
N ASN A 572 25.16 11.88 -7.93
CA ASN A 572 26.13 10.88 -8.37
C ASN A 572 26.00 9.61 -7.53
N PRO A 573 25.13 8.64 -7.93
CA PRO A 573 24.84 7.45 -7.16
C PRO A 573 26.05 6.58 -6.77
N ASP A 574 27.14 6.60 -7.55
CA ASP A 574 28.40 5.88 -7.26
C ASP A 574 29.06 6.33 -5.95
N LEU A 575 28.83 7.56 -5.50
CA LEU A 575 29.42 8.09 -4.28
C LEU A 575 28.81 7.48 -3.01
N PHE A 576 27.58 6.96 -3.09
CA PHE A 576 26.87 6.46 -1.91
C PHE A 576 25.83 5.38 -2.21
N LEU A 577 24.88 5.63 -3.11
CA LEU A 577 23.70 4.78 -3.33
C LEU A 577 24.08 3.36 -3.81
N PHE A 578 25.07 3.24 -4.69
CA PHE A 578 25.53 1.94 -5.23
C PHE A 578 26.56 1.23 -4.35
N LYS A 579 26.92 1.80 -3.20
CA LYS A 579 27.81 1.14 -2.23
C LYS A 579 27.08 0.03 -1.49
N GLY A 580 27.84 -0.97 -1.04
CA GLY A 580 27.28 -2.06 -0.23
C GLY A 580 26.72 -1.57 1.11
N TYR A 581 25.76 -2.32 1.67
CA TYR A 581 25.08 -1.96 2.92
C TYR A 581 26.02 -1.57 4.07
N ASP A 582 27.05 -2.36 4.33
CA ASP A 582 27.94 -2.15 5.47
C ASP A 582 28.78 -0.87 5.29
N GLU A 583 29.13 -0.52 4.04
CA GLU A 583 29.82 0.72 3.71
C GLU A 583 28.89 1.94 3.85
N LYS A 584 27.65 1.86 3.33
CA LYS A 584 26.63 2.91 3.52
C LYS A 584 26.38 3.17 5.00
N LYS A 585 26.26 2.11 5.80
CA LYS A 585 26.04 2.19 7.24
C LYS A 585 27.20 2.90 7.95
N ALA A 586 28.44 2.55 7.63
CA ALA A 586 29.62 3.20 8.21
C ALA A 586 29.67 4.71 7.85
N MET A 587 29.39 5.06 6.59
CA MET A 587 29.35 6.47 6.16
C MET A 587 28.27 7.27 6.90
N ILE A 588 27.10 6.67 7.14
CA ILE A 588 26.01 7.29 7.93
C ILE A 588 26.41 7.41 9.41
N GLU A 589 27.07 6.39 9.97
CA GLU A 589 27.52 6.39 11.36
C GLU A 589 28.59 7.47 11.62
N ASP A 590 29.50 7.70 10.68
CA ASP A 590 30.50 8.77 10.76
C ASP A 590 29.89 10.19 10.76
N MET A 591 28.71 10.35 10.15
CA MET A 591 27.98 11.63 10.15
C MET A 591 27.14 11.85 11.41
N ARG A 592 26.95 10.81 12.24
CA ARG A 592 26.12 10.87 13.44
C ARG A 592 26.72 11.84 14.46
N GLN A 593 25.87 12.72 14.99
CA GLN A 593 26.27 13.59 16.09
C GLN A 593 26.22 12.85 17.43
N PRO A 594 27.15 13.13 18.37
CA PRO A 594 27.08 12.56 19.71
C PRO A 594 25.83 13.06 20.43
N ILE A 595 25.13 12.15 21.13
CA ILE A 595 24.04 12.53 22.02
C ILE A 595 24.63 13.30 23.20
N THR A 596 24.34 14.60 23.27
CA THR A 596 24.76 15.45 24.38
C THR A 596 23.69 15.51 25.45
N VAL A 597 24.09 15.83 26.68
CA VAL A 597 23.16 16.06 27.79
C VAL A 597 22.19 17.20 27.49
N GLU A 598 22.69 18.28 26.90
CA GLU A 598 21.89 19.43 26.50
C GLU A 598 20.77 19.05 25.53
N MET A 599 21.08 18.19 24.55
CA MET A 599 20.10 17.65 23.61
C MET A 599 18.97 16.90 24.35
N VAL A 600 19.32 16.09 25.35
CA VAL A 600 18.34 15.36 26.16
C VAL A 600 17.46 16.31 26.97
N VAL A 601 18.05 17.31 27.63
CA VAL A 601 17.29 18.30 28.41
C VAL A 601 16.32 19.08 27.52
N GLN A 602 16.78 19.55 26.35
CA GLN A 602 15.95 20.26 25.39
C GLN A 602 14.77 19.41 24.90
N GLU A 603 14.99 18.12 24.63
CA GLU A 603 13.93 17.20 24.21
C GLU A 603 12.94 16.88 25.33
N ILE A 604 13.40 16.75 26.58
CA ILE A 604 12.53 16.61 27.74
C ILE A 604 11.64 17.86 27.87
N ASN A 605 12.25 19.05 27.84
CA ASN A 605 11.54 20.32 27.95
C ASN A 605 10.51 20.49 26.84
N ARG A 606 10.91 20.25 25.57
CA ARG A 606 10.02 20.36 24.41
C ARG A 606 8.81 19.44 24.52
N TYR A 607 9.03 18.17 24.87
CA TYR A 607 7.94 17.20 25.00
C TYR A 607 7.01 17.57 26.16
N ALA A 608 7.57 17.87 27.34
CA ALA A 608 6.77 18.17 28.52
C ALA A 608 6.04 19.52 28.39
N ASP A 609 6.64 20.56 27.81
CA ASP A 609 5.96 21.83 27.51
C ASP A 609 4.72 21.57 26.63
N SER A 610 4.84 20.69 25.63
CA SER A 610 3.70 20.33 24.80
C SER A 610 2.58 19.67 25.60
N GLU A 611 2.89 18.71 26.48
CA GLU A 611 1.88 18.01 27.31
C GLU A 611 1.20 18.95 28.31
N PHE A 612 1.98 19.83 28.97
CA PHE A 612 1.45 20.84 29.89
C PHE A 612 0.54 21.84 29.17
N ARG A 613 0.94 22.29 27.97
CA ARG A 613 0.11 23.17 27.14
C ARG A 613 -1.24 22.54 26.78
N TYR A 614 -1.27 21.25 26.46
CA TYR A 614 -2.53 20.55 26.15
C TYR A 614 -3.38 20.31 27.41
N ALA A 615 -2.76 20.20 28.58
CA ALA A 615 -3.45 20.19 29.87
C ALA A 615 -4.27 21.47 30.08
N ASP A 616 -3.58 22.60 30.01
CA ASP A 616 -4.11 23.89 30.43
C ASP A 616 -5.08 24.44 29.36
N LYS A 617 -4.79 24.23 28.07
CA LYS A 617 -5.64 24.71 26.97
C LYS A 617 -6.96 23.96 26.82
N SER A 618 -7.07 22.68 27.17
CA SER A 618 -8.32 21.93 26.97
C SER A 618 -9.48 22.58 27.75
N ASP A 619 -9.24 22.92 29.00
CA ASP A 619 -10.25 23.53 29.87
C ASP A 619 -10.45 25.02 29.53
N GLU A 620 -9.37 25.75 29.24
CA GLU A 620 -9.46 27.17 28.90
C GLU A 620 -10.13 27.41 27.55
N VAL A 621 -9.86 26.59 26.53
CA VAL A 621 -10.54 26.64 25.22
C VAL A 621 -12.01 26.25 25.36
N ALA A 622 -12.35 25.29 26.22
CA ALA A 622 -13.76 24.96 26.50
C ALA A 622 -14.49 26.15 27.14
N ILE A 623 -13.84 26.85 28.07
CA ILE A 623 -14.38 28.06 28.72
C ILE A 623 -14.48 29.21 27.71
N GLU A 624 -13.45 29.49 26.91
CA GLU A 624 -13.47 30.54 25.89
C GLU A 624 -14.54 30.29 24.83
N ASN A 625 -14.70 29.03 24.39
CA ASN A 625 -15.75 28.65 23.46
C ASN A 625 -17.14 28.85 24.08
N ALA A 626 -17.33 28.45 25.34
CA ALA A 626 -18.58 28.70 26.06
C ALA A 626 -18.88 30.21 26.18
N VAL A 627 -17.87 31.04 26.49
CA VAL A 627 -18.00 32.50 26.54
C VAL A 627 -18.34 33.08 25.17
N ARG A 628 -17.67 32.62 24.10
CA ARG A 628 -17.97 33.02 22.72
C ARG A 628 -19.37 32.62 22.29
N GLU A 629 -19.83 31.42 22.63
CA GLU A 629 -21.19 30.96 22.34
C GLU A 629 -22.24 31.78 23.09
N MET A 630 -22.00 32.07 24.38
CA MET A 630 -22.87 32.96 25.15
C MET A 630 -22.94 34.36 24.51
N GLY A 631 -21.80 34.91 24.07
CA GLY A 631 -21.74 36.20 23.36
C GLY A 631 -22.47 36.18 22.02
N ARG A 632 -22.30 35.12 21.21
CA ARG A 632 -23.04 34.94 19.95
C ARG A 632 -24.53 34.80 20.19
N MET A 633 -24.95 34.08 21.23
CA MET A 633 -26.36 33.92 21.60
C MET A 633 -26.96 35.23 22.11
N GLU A 634 -26.22 36.02 22.87
CA GLU A 634 -26.66 37.34 23.33
C GLU A 634 -26.87 38.29 22.14
N GLU A 635 -25.91 38.33 21.20
CA GLU A 635 -26.00 39.12 19.98
C GLU A 635 -27.13 38.64 19.05
N ALA A 636 -27.28 37.33 18.86
CA ALA A 636 -28.38 36.75 18.11
C ALA A 636 -29.75 37.09 18.73
N LYS A 637 -29.85 37.05 20.07
CA LYS A 637 -31.05 37.45 20.81
C LYS A 637 -31.36 38.93 20.65
N LYS A 638 -30.36 39.81 20.71
CA LYS A 638 -30.52 41.26 20.44
C LYS A 638 -31.05 41.50 19.03
N ARG A 639 -30.50 40.83 18.02
CA ARG A 639 -30.96 40.93 16.62
C ARG A 639 -32.38 40.39 16.42
N TYR A 640 -32.70 39.25 17.04
CA TYR A 640 -34.04 38.65 16.98
C TYR A 640 -35.12 39.51 17.63
N LEU A 641 -34.81 40.14 18.78
CA LEU A 641 -35.74 41.03 19.48
C LEU A 641 -35.83 42.41 18.81
N GLY A 642 -34.73 42.92 18.26
CA GLY A 642 -34.69 44.21 17.54
C GLY A 642 -35.36 44.18 16.16
N GLY A 643 -35.50 43.01 15.53
CA GLY A 643 -36.26 42.83 14.28
C GLY A 643 -37.78 42.73 14.46
N ARG A 644 -38.31 43.00 15.66
CA ARG A 644 -39.72 42.79 16.03
C ARG A 644 -40.48 44.07 16.44
N THR A 645 -39.91 45.25 16.19
CA THR A 645 -40.60 46.55 16.32
C THR A 645 -41.19 47.02 15.01
#